data_AF-A0A7U6GJJ9-F1
#
_entry.id   AF-A0A7U6GJJ9-F1
#
_cell.length_a   1.000
_cell.length_b   1.000
_cell.length_c   1.000
_cell.angle_alpha   90.00
_cell.angle_beta   90.00
_cell.angle_gamma   90.00
#
_symmetry.space_group_name_H-M   'P 1'
#
loop_
_entity.id
_entity.type
_entity.pdbx_description
1 polymer ?
#
loop_
_entity_poly.entity_id
_entity_poly.type
_entity_poly.pdbx_seq_one_letter_code
_entity_poly.pdbx_strand_id
1 'polypeptide(L)'
;MKITPKRQIGLLALLAAFCISTVTVAGQNTAAGLADLSPSKSEDDGENDPGHGNKLSIKEASWDKEKKRLKTKGKGSDGKTVHLESVASGKELDATRIRSGKWKIKVNLNDTVPCRVRARLDNGDFVERDVKHAPKDCDDGGGSPPPPPPPPVAGDFTVLAANDLGMHCADQDYRMFSILPPYNVMNAQVLRRGKEPQLMTPADGIQLTYKAVQGNLIDPTRPNLPPIAINSITTTNQNDLISGIYKSNFWDIASGPTGKAIGFLAYEKLYPPGILGLFPFEADLGLPAPNVEELYLINPGHLTAEQSEMPGKADPYNANDSKPFHAYYQDFPFFINFPFGYTIRDFRRFAAEGIPTGYIDDQGRTNAYPLMRVQAWDSSGRMLASLDTVTPVASEADCAICHASQNVCDYDTTNTLVCDDIANFKYPGVNFIDDASVVIGATPEQQVINTAKINIMRLHDSKHGTAIAPLNDDGTNADGSTPNVVCANCHYSPALDLAHLGPTDENGKEQTQHVSMSRAMHAVHGNLPSVDPNLYGSLFPIMPPPDQRAGLDVDSLLGETCYNCHPGKRTKCLRGAMGGAGTVCQDCHGQMTQVGDDFTENFADVPFPAGANLNKRVSWASEPKCQSCHVGDVLQVAQLRNTGQLNDVVVNAVDSLGNPDGLRLQMTYRKSDHIMNGGSTDLALLDFPNSRFATTEALYRLSGAGNKGHGDLSCENCHGSTHAIWPNNNPFSNDNKAAMDLQGHAGPIIECSTCHTQDMGITLDGPHGMHPVGNTRFARGGHEDLAEHNKDSCRTCHGQNGEGSVLSRVAADRVLDKDEYGNKTISLAKGDLVTCTLCHENKLR
;
A
#
# COMPACT_ATOMS: atom_id res chain seq x y z
N MET A 1 -20.67 -49.90 14.50
CA MET A 1 -20.52 -51.30 14.02
C MET A 1 -19.17 -51.41 13.32
N LYS A 2 -18.44 -52.53 13.39
CA LYS A 2 -17.18 -52.72 12.64
C LYS A 2 -17.48 -53.20 11.21
N ILE A 3 -16.65 -52.83 10.23
CA ILE A 3 -15.94 -53.74 9.29
C ILE A 3 -15.12 -52.97 8.24
N THR A 4 -13.85 -53.34 8.16
CA THR A 4 -12.95 -53.35 6.98
C THR A 4 -12.28 -54.77 7.01
N PRO A 5 -11.32 -55.20 6.14
CA PRO A 5 -10.60 -54.51 5.06
C PRO A 5 -10.32 -55.41 3.79
N LYS A 6 -9.28 -55.03 3.02
CA LYS A 6 -8.51 -55.76 1.95
C LYS A 6 -9.01 -55.51 0.51
N ARG A 7 -8.17 -55.17 -0.50
CA ARG A 7 -6.78 -55.53 -0.95
C ARG A 7 -6.68 -56.82 -1.78
N GLN A 8 -6.24 -56.69 -3.04
CA GLN A 8 -5.22 -57.48 -3.80
C GLN A 8 -5.16 -56.95 -5.27
N ILE A 9 -4.21 -57.27 -6.16
CA ILE A 9 -2.71 -57.29 -6.15
C ILE A 9 -2.20 -57.44 -7.63
N GLY A 10 -0.97 -57.01 -7.96
CA GLY A 10 -0.27 -57.32 -9.24
C GLY A 10 -0.10 -56.11 -10.18
N LEU A 11 1.07 -55.62 -10.63
CA LEU A 11 2.51 -55.98 -10.60
C LEU A 11 3.10 -56.61 -11.90
N LEU A 12 4.35 -56.21 -12.23
CA LEU A 12 5.19 -56.48 -13.43
C LEU A 12 4.77 -55.74 -14.72
N ALA A 13 5.57 -54.94 -15.46
CA ALA A 13 7.00 -54.53 -15.49
C ALA A 13 7.97 -55.26 -16.47
N LEU A 14 9.03 -54.53 -16.88
CA LEU A 14 10.15 -54.86 -17.82
C LEU A 14 9.85 -54.82 -19.34
N LEU A 15 10.79 -54.51 -20.27
CA LEU A 15 11.99 -53.61 -20.31
C LEU A 15 12.55 -53.54 -21.77
N ALA A 16 13.40 -52.53 -22.09
CA ALA A 16 14.43 -52.50 -23.18
C ALA A 16 13.97 -52.40 -24.67
N ALA A 17 14.77 -51.93 -25.65
CA ALA A 17 15.96 -51.02 -25.72
C ALA A 17 16.36 -50.71 -27.21
N PHE A 18 17.50 -50.04 -27.44
CA PHE A 18 18.24 -49.78 -28.72
C PHE A 18 17.73 -48.64 -29.65
N CYS A 19 18.51 -47.94 -30.52
CA CYS A 19 19.94 -47.50 -30.64
C CYS A 19 20.18 -46.96 -32.10
N ILE A 20 21.23 -46.23 -32.55
CA ILE A 20 22.40 -45.50 -31.97
C ILE A 20 22.91 -44.45 -33.01
N SER A 21 23.64 -43.38 -32.59
CA SER A 21 24.72 -42.60 -33.28
C SER A 21 24.64 -41.10 -32.90
N THR A 22 25.62 -40.33 -32.38
CA THR A 22 27.11 -40.26 -32.31
C THR A 22 27.83 -39.39 -33.37
N VAL A 23 28.36 -38.24 -32.94
CA VAL A 23 29.61 -37.60 -33.43
C VAL A 23 30.33 -36.97 -32.22
N THR A 24 31.67 -36.94 -32.20
CA THR A 24 32.50 -36.53 -31.04
C THR A 24 33.80 -35.83 -31.41
N VAL A 25 34.20 -34.79 -30.66
CA VAL A 25 35.58 -34.27 -30.39
C VAL A 25 35.43 -33.44 -29.08
N ALA A 26 35.98 -33.77 -27.90
CA ALA A 26 37.37 -33.94 -27.42
C ALA A 26 38.15 -32.60 -27.27
N GLY A 27 38.91 -32.31 -26.19
CA GLY A 27 39.23 -33.06 -24.95
C GLY A 27 39.40 -32.13 -23.73
N GLN A 28 39.26 -32.63 -22.50
CA GLN A 28 40.32 -33.17 -21.62
C GLN A 28 41.03 -32.14 -20.70
N ASN A 29 40.72 -32.25 -19.39
CA ASN A 29 41.65 -32.34 -18.23
C ASN A 29 42.63 -31.17 -17.94
N THR A 30 43.01 -30.86 -16.69
CA THR A 30 43.23 -31.73 -15.50
C THR A 30 42.62 -31.18 -14.19
N ALA A 31 42.81 -31.89 -13.07
CA ALA A 31 42.16 -31.60 -11.78
C ALA A 31 43.14 -31.64 -10.58
N ALA A 32 42.86 -30.80 -9.57
CA ALA A 32 43.27 -30.91 -8.17
C ALA A 32 42.43 -29.92 -7.32
N GLY A 33 42.17 -30.10 -6.03
CA GLY A 33 42.51 -31.27 -5.20
C GLY A 33 42.72 -30.96 -3.72
N LEU A 34 41.65 -30.57 -2.99
CA LEU A 34 41.51 -30.57 -1.51
C LEU A 34 42.54 -29.79 -0.66
N ALA A 35 42.05 -28.78 0.08
CA ALA A 35 42.46 -28.51 1.46
C ALA A 35 41.33 -27.77 2.22
N ASP A 36 41.20 -28.06 3.51
CA ASP A 36 40.32 -27.37 4.47
C ASP A 36 41.12 -26.33 5.26
N LEU A 37 40.46 -25.28 5.78
CA LEU A 37 40.76 -24.56 7.03
C LEU A 37 39.93 -23.26 7.15
N SER A 38 39.27 -23.08 8.30
CA SER A 38 38.66 -21.81 8.73
C SER A 38 39.63 -20.97 9.61
N PRO A 39 39.26 -19.82 10.18
CA PRO A 39 39.70 -18.52 9.67
C PRO A 39 40.67 -17.76 10.59
N SER A 40 41.39 -16.78 10.04
CA SER A 40 42.23 -15.84 10.80
C SER A 40 42.04 -14.39 10.32
N LYS A 41 42.50 -13.42 11.11
CA LYS A 41 42.30 -11.98 10.90
C LYS A 41 43.49 -11.31 10.21
N SER A 42 43.18 -10.42 9.28
CA SER A 42 43.94 -9.21 8.92
C SER A 42 42.90 -8.23 8.34
N GLU A 43 42.67 -7.03 8.87
CA GLU A 43 43.60 -5.88 8.96
C GLU A 43 44.10 -5.38 7.60
N ASP A 44 44.08 -4.04 7.50
CA ASP A 44 44.05 -3.20 6.31
C ASP A 44 45.44 -3.02 5.66
N ASP A 45 45.52 -3.08 4.33
CA ASP A 45 46.49 -2.32 3.49
C ASP A 45 46.33 -2.66 1.99
N GLY A 46 46.29 -1.64 1.12
CA GLY A 46 46.43 -1.81 -0.34
C GLY A 46 45.52 -0.98 -1.25
N GLU A 47 45.85 0.30 -1.49
CA GLU A 47 45.31 1.02 -2.67
C GLU A 47 45.93 0.46 -3.96
N ASN A 48 45.12 0.09 -4.98
CA ASN A 48 45.33 0.41 -6.40
C ASN A 48 44.20 -0.13 -7.31
N ASP A 49 43.19 0.70 -7.57
CA ASP A 49 42.32 0.60 -8.75
C ASP A 49 42.21 1.99 -9.42
N PRO A 50 42.76 2.17 -10.64
CA PRO A 50 42.81 3.47 -11.31
C PRO A 50 41.52 3.84 -12.09
N GLY A 51 40.33 3.45 -11.61
CA GLY A 51 39.04 3.72 -12.28
C GLY A 51 38.24 4.93 -11.78
N HIS A 52 38.03 5.08 -10.46
CA HIS A 52 36.94 5.93 -9.91
C HIS A 52 37.38 7.13 -9.06
N GLY A 53 38.48 7.81 -9.42
CA GLY A 53 39.11 8.85 -8.59
C GLY A 53 38.37 10.19 -8.42
N ASN A 54 37.51 10.60 -9.36
CA ASN A 54 37.15 12.02 -9.54
C ASN A 54 35.79 12.49 -8.98
N LYS A 55 34.84 11.61 -8.60
CA LYS A 55 33.52 12.08 -8.13
C LYS A 55 33.62 12.75 -6.75
N LEU A 56 33.04 13.94 -6.63
CA LEU A 56 32.95 14.69 -5.37
C LEU A 56 32.27 13.83 -4.30
N SER A 57 32.82 13.78 -3.08
CA SER A 57 32.23 13.04 -1.97
C SER A 57 32.70 13.52 -0.60
N ILE A 58 31.78 13.60 0.38
CA ILE A 58 32.12 13.79 1.81
C ILE A 58 32.34 12.41 2.44
N LYS A 59 33.55 12.14 2.92
CA LYS A 59 33.95 10.89 3.59
C LYS A 59 33.90 10.97 5.12
N GLU A 60 34.01 12.17 5.69
CA GLU A 60 33.80 12.43 7.13
C GLU A 60 33.06 13.76 7.29
N ALA A 61 32.07 13.79 8.18
CA ALA A 61 31.49 14.99 8.76
C ALA A 61 31.23 14.68 10.25
N SER A 62 31.83 15.43 11.17
CA SER A 62 31.79 15.13 12.61
C SER A 62 32.01 16.37 13.47
N TRP A 63 31.24 16.52 14.54
CA TRP A 63 31.32 17.62 15.51
C TRP A 63 32.19 17.23 16.73
N ASP A 64 33.03 18.16 17.18
CA ASP A 64 33.94 18.04 18.33
C ASP A 64 33.43 18.98 19.43
N LYS A 65 32.47 18.51 20.26
CA LYS A 65 31.75 19.35 21.25
C LYS A 65 32.69 20.06 22.23
N GLU A 66 33.72 19.38 22.72
CA GLU A 66 34.74 19.95 23.61
C GLU A 66 35.50 21.12 22.98
N LYS A 67 35.73 21.06 21.67
CA LYS A 67 36.62 21.99 20.93
C LYS A 67 35.82 22.90 19.98
N LYS A 68 34.49 22.93 20.13
CA LYS A 68 33.50 23.65 19.32
C LYS A 68 33.81 23.65 17.82
N ARG A 69 34.13 22.47 17.26
CA ARG A 69 34.68 22.38 15.91
C ARG A 69 34.07 21.29 15.05
N LEU A 70 33.54 21.70 13.90
CA LEU A 70 33.13 20.84 12.80
C LEU A 70 34.37 20.38 12.03
N LYS A 71 34.46 19.09 11.75
CA LYS A 71 35.50 18.47 10.92
C LYS A 71 34.83 17.85 9.69
N THR A 72 35.25 18.23 8.50
CA THR A 72 34.81 17.57 7.26
C THR A 72 36.01 17.20 6.38
N LYS A 73 35.91 16.07 5.68
CA LYS A 73 36.92 15.65 4.69
C LYS A 73 36.29 14.87 3.55
N GLY A 74 36.89 14.90 2.37
CA GLY A 74 36.34 14.26 1.18
C GLY A 74 37.34 13.99 0.06
N LYS A 75 36.82 13.46 -1.05
CA LYS A 75 37.52 13.31 -2.34
C LYS A 75 36.83 14.15 -3.43
N GLY A 76 37.54 14.39 -4.54
CA GLY A 76 37.05 15.05 -5.76
C GLY A 76 38.21 15.41 -6.70
N SER A 77 37.91 16.00 -7.86
CA SER A 77 38.92 16.38 -8.87
C SER A 77 39.86 17.51 -8.41
N ASP A 78 41.16 17.35 -8.66
CA ASP A 78 42.18 18.32 -8.21
C ASP A 78 42.04 19.72 -8.83
N GLY A 79 42.45 20.74 -8.05
CA GLY A 79 42.46 22.13 -8.51
C GLY A 79 41.11 22.84 -8.50
N LYS A 80 40.00 22.16 -8.22
CA LYS A 80 38.67 22.75 -7.96
C LYS A 80 38.55 23.31 -6.53
N THR A 81 37.60 24.22 -6.30
CA THR A 81 37.25 24.73 -4.96
C THR A 81 36.02 24.00 -4.42
N VAL A 82 36.05 23.58 -3.15
CA VAL A 82 34.90 23.05 -2.42
C VAL A 82 34.47 24.07 -1.38
N HIS A 83 33.23 24.53 -1.50
CA HIS A 83 32.53 25.36 -0.53
C HIS A 83 31.75 24.45 0.40
N LEU A 84 31.94 24.58 1.73
CA LEU A 84 31.19 23.83 2.72
C LEU A 84 30.09 24.72 3.31
N GLU A 85 28.86 24.25 3.31
CA GLU A 85 27.68 25.02 3.74
C GLU A 85 26.84 24.25 4.77
N SER A 86 26.07 24.97 5.58
CA SER A 86 24.89 24.37 6.23
C SER A 86 23.82 24.10 5.17
N VAL A 87 23.25 22.88 5.14
CA VAL A 87 22.10 22.59 4.25
C VAL A 87 20.88 23.39 4.67
N ALA A 88 20.68 23.51 5.97
CA ALA A 88 19.55 24.14 6.64
C ALA A 88 19.42 25.64 6.31
N SER A 89 20.46 26.40 6.62
CA SER A 89 20.47 27.87 6.45
C SER A 89 21.10 28.35 5.14
N GLY A 90 21.60 27.44 4.29
CA GLY A 90 22.33 27.77 3.06
C GLY A 90 23.63 28.57 3.26
N LYS A 91 24.04 28.77 4.52
CA LYS A 91 25.19 29.61 4.92
C LYS A 91 26.49 28.88 4.64
N GLU A 92 27.36 29.47 3.83
CA GLU A 92 28.74 29.02 3.66
C GLU A 92 29.52 29.16 4.98
N LEU A 93 30.24 28.09 5.35
CA LEU A 93 30.93 27.92 6.63
C LEU A 93 32.45 28.13 6.48
N ASP A 94 33.03 27.60 5.39
CA ASP A 94 34.45 27.68 5.00
C ASP A 94 34.60 27.07 3.59
N ALA A 95 35.71 27.36 2.89
CA ALA A 95 35.99 26.83 1.55
C ALA A 95 37.46 26.40 1.39
N THR A 96 37.71 25.35 0.60
CA THR A 96 39.08 24.87 0.38
C THR A 96 39.30 24.31 -1.03
N ARG A 97 40.55 24.38 -1.52
CA ARG A 97 40.93 23.85 -2.82
C ARG A 97 41.35 22.38 -2.71
N ILE A 98 40.81 21.53 -3.58
CA ILE A 98 41.16 20.10 -3.63
C ILE A 98 42.63 19.92 -4.05
N ARG A 99 43.37 19.05 -3.35
CA ARG A 99 44.77 18.69 -3.64
C ARG A 99 45.01 17.20 -3.43
N SER A 100 45.72 16.55 -4.36
CA SER A 100 45.96 15.10 -4.36
C SER A 100 44.67 14.27 -4.25
N GLY A 101 43.62 14.71 -4.94
CA GLY A 101 42.28 14.11 -4.99
C GLY A 101 41.49 14.21 -3.68
N LYS A 102 41.97 15.01 -2.71
CA LYS A 102 41.50 15.02 -1.32
C LYS A 102 41.27 16.47 -0.86
N TRP A 103 40.28 16.68 0.02
CA TRP A 103 40.00 17.97 0.64
C TRP A 103 39.61 17.82 2.12
N LYS A 104 39.81 18.88 2.90
CA LYS A 104 39.52 18.89 4.36
C LYS A 104 39.26 20.30 4.87
N ILE A 105 38.16 20.47 5.59
CA ILE A 105 37.73 21.73 6.22
C ILE A 105 37.59 21.51 7.74
N LYS A 106 37.83 22.57 8.53
CA LYS A 106 37.80 22.54 10.01
C LYS A 106 37.28 23.86 10.56
N VAL A 107 35.97 24.02 10.63
CA VAL A 107 35.32 25.26 11.09
C VAL A 107 35.11 25.21 12.60
N ASN A 108 35.60 26.21 13.33
CA ASN A 108 35.18 26.44 14.71
C ASN A 108 33.83 27.18 14.68
N LEU A 109 32.77 26.60 15.24
CA LEU A 109 31.44 27.19 15.24
C LEU A 109 31.12 27.71 16.64
N ASN A 110 30.94 29.03 16.76
CA ASN A 110 30.45 29.68 17.97
C ASN A 110 28.92 29.81 17.99
N ASP A 111 28.32 29.82 16.80
CA ASP A 111 26.87 29.86 16.54
C ASP A 111 26.28 28.42 16.53
N THR A 112 25.07 28.26 15.99
CA THR A 112 24.41 26.97 15.74
C THR A 112 25.27 26.02 14.90
N VAL A 113 25.27 24.74 15.28
CA VAL A 113 25.98 23.66 14.57
C VAL A 113 25.06 23.08 13.50
N PRO A 114 25.46 22.89 12.23
CA PRO A 114 24.60 22.27 11.22
C PRO A 114 24.34 20.78 11.51
N CYS A 115 23.09 20.33 11.38
CA CYS A 115 22.78 18.89 11.42
C CYS A 115 23.33 18.17 10.18
N ARG A 116 23.22 18.83 9.02
CA ARG A 116 23.68 18.33 7.72
C ARG A 116 24.46 19.41 6.97
N VAL A 117 25.56 19.00 6.33
CA VAL A 117 26.44 19.90 5.56
C VAL A 117 26.47 19.54 4.08
N ARG A 118 26.52 20.57 3.24
CA ARG A 118 26.71 20.47 1.79
C ARG A 118 28.16 20.79 1.45
N ALA A 119 28.73 20.05 0.51
CA ALA A 119 29.99 20.39 -0.16
C ALA A 119 29.68 20.65 -1.63
N ARG A 120 29.83 21.91 -2.09
CA ARG A 120 29.50 22.38 -3.45
C ARG A 120 30.75 22.84 -4.20
N LEU A 121 30.78 22.65 -5.51
CA LEU A 121 31.82 23.15 -6.43
C LEU A 121 31.40 24.42 -7.16
N ASP A 122 32.37 25.13 -7.75
CA ASP A 122 32.17 26.36 -8.52
C ASP A 122 31.15 26.23 -9.68
N ASN A 123 30.90 25.01 -10.18
CA ASN A 123 29.96 24.70 -11.27
C ASN A 123 28.57 24.23 -10.78
N GLY A 124 28.27 24.31 -9.49
CA GLY A 124 26.98 23.94 -8.91
C GLY A 124 26.87 22.48 -8.42
N ASP A 125 27.74 21.57 -8.87
CA ASP A 125 27.80 20.19 -8.38
C ASP A 125 27.93 20.15 -6.86
N PHE A 126 27.10 19.35 -6.17
CA PHE A 126 27.18 19.21 -4.72
C PHE A 126 26.93 17.78 -4.23
N VAL A 127 27.33 17.55 -2.97
CA VAL A 127 27.02 16.35 -2.18
C VAL A 127 26.74 16.76 -0.74
N GLU A 128 25.94 15.99 -0.02
CA GLU A 128 25.56 16.27 1.36
C GLU A 128 25.94 15.14 2.32
N ARG A 129 26.07 15.47 3.61
CA ARG A 129 26.28 14.47 4.67
C ARG A 129 25.85 14.98 6.05
N ASP A 130 25.22 14.10 6.83
CA ASP A 130 24.91 14.36 8.23
C ASP A 130 26.18 14.46 9.11
N VAL A 131 26.16 15.37 10.07
CA VAL A 131 27.27 15.65 10.98
C VAL A 131 27.21 14.70 12.18
N LYS A 132 28.10 13.71 12.22
CA LYS A 132 28.17 12.78 13.37
C LYS A 132 28.45 13.55 14.66
N HIS A 133 27.74 13.19 15.73
CA HIS A 133 27.82 13.83 17.05
C HIS A 133 27.41 15.32 17.08
N ALA A 134 26.65 15.81 16.09
CA ALA A 134 25.94 17.08 16.21
C ALA A 134 25.07 17.09 17.49
N PRO A 135 24.87 18.24 18.15
CA PRO A 135 24.01 18.34 19.32
C PRO A 135 22.52 18.28 18.90
N LYS A 136 21.59 18.01 19.84
CA LYS A 136 20.15 17.87 19.53
C LYS A 136 19.48 19.19 19.06
N ASP A 137 20.14 20.32 19.28
CA ASP A 137 19.77 21.69 18.88
C ASP A 137 20.58 22.18 17.66
N CYS A 138 20.87 21.28 16.72
CA CYS A 138 21.57 21.63 15.48
C CYS A 138 20.64 22.33 14.47
N ASP A 139 21.24 23.13 13.58
CA ASP A 139 20.59 23.84 12.47
C ASP A 139 20.11 22.81 11.42
N ASP A 140 18.79 22.57 11.39
CA ASP A 140 18.10 21.59 10.53
C ASP A 140 17.29 22.23 9.38
N GLY A 141 16.98 23.52 9.49
CA GLY A 141 16.23 24.32 8.52
C GLY A 141 15.01 25.03 9.11
N GLY A 142 14.74 24.85 10.41
CA GLY A 142 13.51 25.36 11.04
C GLY A 142 12.44 24.28 11.20
N GLY A 143 12.85 23.02 11.29
CA GLY A 143 12.08 22.10 12.12
C GLY A 143 12.21 22.58 13.57
N SER A 144 11.08 22.70 14.27
CA SER A 144 11.17 22.40 15.70
C SER A 144 11.53 20.91 15.80
N PRO A 145 12.35 20.47 16.78
CA PRO A 145 12.20 19.10 17.25
C PRO A 145 10.71 18.88 17.49
N PRO A 146 10.10 17.77 17.00
CA PRO A 146 8.68 17.55 17.22
C PRO A 146 8.44 17.70 18.73
N PRO A 147 7.47 18.54 19.14
CA PRO A 147 7.26 18.78 20.56
C PRO A 147 7.07 17.43 21.26
N PRO A 148 7.54 17.26 22.51
CA PRO A 148 7.29 16.04 23.26
C PRO A 148 5.80 15.71 23.13
N PRO A 149 5.47 14.49 22.68
CA PRO A 149 4.30 14.22 21.84
C PRO A 149 3.05 14.88 22.43
N PRO A 150 2.31 15.68 21.64
CA PRO A 150 1.29 16.59 22.15
C PRO A 150 0.35 15.80 23.06
N PRO A 151 0.05 16.27 24.29
CA PRO A 151 -0.72 15.50 25.27
C PRO A 151 -1.99 14.95 24.61
N PRO A 152 -2.14 13.61 24.49
CA PRO A 152 -3.03 13.01 23.50
C PRO A 152 -4.45 13.53 23.71
N VAL A 153 -4.96 14.19 22.66
CA VAL A 153 -5.84 15.38 22.70
C VAL A 153 -6.59 15.54 24.02
N ALA A 154 -6.33 16.62 24.75
CA ALA A 154 -6.88 16.87 26.08
C ALA A 154 -8.43 16.98 26.07
N GLY A 155 -9.08 15.83 26.25
CA GLY A 155 -10.52 15.63 26.16
C GLY A 155 -10.88 14.16 26.37
N ASP A 156 -12.13 13.91 26.76
CA ASP A 156 -12.62 12.60 27.19
C ASP A 156 -12.85 11.60 26.05
N PHE A 157 -12.58 11.99 24.79
CA PHE A 157 -12.86 11.20 23.60
C PHE A 157 -11.68 11.16 22.63
N THR A 158 -11.65 10.14 21.78
CA THR A 158 -10.82 10.07 20.58
C THR A 158 -11.64 9.51 19.41
N VAL A 159 -11.23 9.81 18.18
CA VAL A 159 -11.80 9.23 16.96
C VAL A 159 -10.67 8.63 16.13
N LEU A 160 -10.86 7.40 15.68
CA LEU A 160 -9.95 6.66 14.82
C LEU A 160 -10.65 6.49 13.45
N ALA A 161 -9.96 6.75 12.35
CA ALA A 161 -10.54 6.68 11.02
C ALA A 161 -9.51 6.36 9.93
N ALA A 162 -9.91 5.48 9.00
CA ALA A 162 -9.10 5.04 7.88
C ALA A 162 -9.96 4.80 6.63
N ASN A 163 -9.35 4.96 5.45
CA ASN A 163 -9.86 4.35 4.22
C ASN A 163 -9.59 2.83 4.25
N ASP A 164 -10.39 2.01 3.56
CA ASP A 164 -10.40 0.54 3.71
C ASP A 164 -9.54 -0.21 2.68
N LEU A 165 -9.36 0.35 1.47
CA LEU A 165 -8.55 -0.23 0.39
C LEU A 165 -7.15 0.41 0.27
N GLY A 166 -6.98 1.62 0.82
CA GLY A 166 -5.75 2.42 0.89
C GLY A 166 -5.25 3.02 -0.42
N MET A 167 -5.84 2.65 -1.55
CA MET A 167 -5.80 3.36 -2.82
C MET A 167 -6.99 2.92 -3.67
N HIS A 168 -7.94 3.83 -3.94
CA HIS A 168 -8.95 3.60 -4.97
C HIS A 168 -8.40 3.97 -6.35
N CYS A 169 -8.86 3.28 -7.39
CA CYS A 169 -8.56 3.67 -8.77
C CYS A 169 -9.83 4.24 -9.39
N ALA A 170 -9.77 5.39 -10.05
CA ALA A 170 -10.92 5.98 -10.74
C ALA A 170 -10.50 6.53 -12.09
N ASP A 171 -11.31 6.29 -13.13
CA ASP A 171 -11.11 6.94 -14.41
C ASP A 171 -11.32 8.47 -14.29
N GLN A 172 -10.70 9.26 -15.17
CA GLN A 172 -11.06 10.67 -15.34
C GLN A 172 -12.12 10.84 -16.44
N ASP A 173 -11.94 10.13 -17.56
CA ASP A 173 -12.85 10.13 -18.71
C ASP A 173 -13.58 8.80 -18.84
N TYR A 174 -14.91 8.87 -18.72
CA TYR A 174 -15.83 7.73 -18.71
C TYR A 174 -16.47 7.44 -20.08
N ARG A 175 -16.13 8.20 -21.13
CA ARG A 175 -16.83 8.15 -22.43
C ARG A 175 -16.57 6.86 -23.22
N MET A 176 -15.34 6.34 -23.19
CA MET A 176 -14.95 5.16 -23.98
C MET A 176 -15.29 3.89 -23.21
N PHE A 177 -14.41 3.51 -22.29
CA PHE A 177 -14.71 2.57 -21.23
C PHE A 177 -14.24 3.12 -19.88
N SER A 178 -14.72 2.53 -18.79
CA SER A 178 -14.22 2.77 -17.44
C SER A 178 -14.08 1.45 -16.67
N ILE A 179 -13.13 1.43 -15.74
CA ILE A 179 -12.83 0.28 -14.87
C ILE A 179 -13.51 0.49 -13.52
N LEU A 180 -13.42 1.69 -12.95
CA LEU A 180 -13.96 2.02 -11.62
C LEU A 180 -14.45 3.49 -11.55
N PRO A 181 -15.57 3.75 -10.83
CA PRO A 181 -16.15 5.08 -10.66
C PRO A 181 -15.35 5.93 -9.66
N PRO A 182 -15.59 7.25 -9.56
CA PRO A 182 -15.07 8.03 -8.44
C PRO A 182 -15.78 7.57 -7.16
N TYR A 183 -15.05 6.87 -6.30
CA TYR A 183 -15.57 6.22 -5.09
C TYR A 183 -14.45 6.20 -4.04
N ASN A 184 -14.83 6.17 -2.77
CA ASN A 184 -13.94 5.96 -1.63
C ASN A 184 -14.82 5.56 -0.44
N VAL A 185 -14.34 4.66 0.40
CA VAL A 185 -14.98 4.35 1.69
C VAL A 185 -14.09 4.87 2.81
N MET A 186 -14.69 5.47 3.83
CA MET A 186 -14.01 5.78 5.08
C MET A 186 -14.74 5.11 6.25
N ASN A 187 -14.01 4.28 6.98
CA ASN A 187 -14.48 3.65 8.21
C ASN A 187 -13.95 4.43 9.42
N ALA A 188 -14.78 4.59 10.46
CA ALA A 188 -14.41 5.30 11.67
C ALA A 188 -15.03 4.70 12.95
N GLN A 189 -14.31 4.86 14.06
CA GLN A 189 -14.72 4.43 15.40
C GLN A 189 -14.41 5.53 16.41
N VAL A 190 -15.37 5.81 17.31
CA VAL A 190 -15.25 6.83 18.36
C VAL A 190 -15.13 6.13 19.71
N LEU A 191 -14.18 6.56 20.55
CA LEU A 191 -14.03 6.01 21.89
C LEU A 191 -14.13 7.11 22.94
N ARG A 192 -14.90 6.85 24.00
CA ARG A 192 -14.74 7.55 25.27
C ARG A 192 -13.54 6.94 26.01
N ARG A 193 -12.56 7.79 26.31
CA ARG A 193 -11.29 7.43 26.93
C ARG A 193 -11.49 7.17 28.43
N GLY A 194 -10.68 6.30 29.01
CA GLY A 194 -10.84 5.87 30.41
C GLY A 194 -9.72 4.93 30.87
N LYS A 195 -9.90 4.24 32.01
CA LYS A 195 -9.04 3.08 32.34
C LYS A 195 -9.31 1.94 31.35
N GLU A 196 -10.60 1.66 31.16
CA GLU A 196 -11.17 0.78 30.14
C GLU A 196 -11.96 1.69 29.19
N PRO A 197 -11.49 1.94 27.95
CA PRO A 197 -12.18 2.78 26.98
C PRO A 197 -13.50 2.16 26.52
N GLN A 198 -14.51 2.99 26.27
CA GLN A 198 -15.79 2.54 25.71
C GLN A 198 -15.85 2.95 24.24
N LEU A 199 -16.10 1.99 23.33
CA LEU A 199 -16.51 2.26 21.96
C LEU A 199 -17.92 2.86 21.95
N MET A 200 -18.09 3.98 21.25
CA MET A 200 -19.32 4.78 21.24
C MET A 200 -20.08 4.64 19.92
N THR A 201 -21.40 4.71 20.00
CA THR A 201 -22.34 4.38 18.92
C THR A 201 -23.32 5.52 18.65
N PRO A 202 -24.12 5.47 17.56
CA PRO A 202 -25.24 6.40 17.37
C PRO A 202 -26.26 6.38 18.52
N ALA A 203 -26.42 5.24 19.20
CA ALA A 203 -27.32 5.10 20.36
C ALA A 203 -26.80 5.85 21.61
N ASP A 204 -25.50 6.12 21.71
CA ASP A 204 -24.91 7.02 22.71
C ASP A 204 -25.09 8.52 22.34
N GLY A 205 -25.74 8.82 21.22
CA GLY A 205 -25.92 10.18 20.69
C GLY A 205 -24.72 10.74 19.95
N ILE A 206 -23.85 9.86 19.40
CA ILE A 206 -22.69 10.25 18.60
C ILE A 206 -23.03 10.38 17.12
N GLN A 207 -22.53 11.43 16.49
CA GLN A 207 -22.55 11.63 15.04
C GLN A 207 -21.13 11.89 14.52
N LEU A 208 -20.84 11.47 13.29
CA LEU A 208 -19.58 11.79 12.60
C LEU A 208 -19.83 12.65 11.36
N THR A 209 -18.87 13.52 11.06
CA THR A 209 -18.79 14.26 9.80
C THR A 209 -17.37 14.23 9.24
N TYR A 210 -17.22 14.26 7.92
CA TYR A 210 -15.95 14.55 7.24
C TYR A 210 -16.00 15.91 6.52
N LYS A 211 -14.82 16.48 6.23
CA LYS A 211 -14.62 17.58 5.25
C LYS A 211 -13.19 17.61 4.74
N ALA A 212 -12.92 18.30 3.63
CA ALA A 212 -11.59 18.37 3.05
C ALA A 212 -10.67 19.25 3.91
N VAL A 213 -9.38 18.92 3.97
CA VAL A 213 -8.36 19.77 4.59
C VAL A 213 -7.10 19.83 3.74
N GLN A 214 -6.29 20.86 3.97
CA GLN A 214 -5.02 21.02 3.28
C GLN A 214 -4.03 19.92 3.71
N GLY A 215 -3.45 19.25 2.73
CA GLY A 215 -2.38 18.27 2.89
C GLY A 215 -1.14 18.61 2.06
N ASN A 216 -0.11 17.79 2.28
CA ASN A 216 1.15 17.89 1.57
C ASN A 216 1.02 17.35 0.15
N LEU A 217 1.60 18.07 -0.80
CA LEU A 217 1.84 17.64 -2.17
C LEU A 217 3.29 17.17 -2.26
N ILE A 218 3.49 15.87 -2.43
CA ILE A 218 4.81 15.23 -2.53
C ILE A 218 5.19 15.09 -4.00
N ASP A 219 6.42 15.44 -4.36
CA ASP A 219 6.98 15.15 -5.68
C ASP A 219 7.31 13.63 -5.78
N PRO A 220 6.63 12.87 -6.66
CA PRO A 220 6.83 11.43 -6.76
C PRO A 220 8.21 11.04 -7.32
N THR A 221 8.89 11.95 -8.02
CA THR A 221 10.27 11.75 -8.50
C THR A 221 11.31 12.01 -7.41
N ARG A 222 10.92 12.70 -6.33
CA ARG A 222 11.81 13.10 -5.23
C ARG A 222 11.17 12.85 -3.84
N PRO A 223 10.71 11.63 -3.53
CA PRO A 223 9.93 11.31 -2.32
C PRO A 223 10.69 11.43 -0.99
N ASN A 224 11.99 11.76 -1.03
CA ASN A 224 12.83 12.03 0.15
C ASN A 224 13.04 13.53 0.42
N LEU A 225 12.36 14.41 -0.33
CA LEU A 225 12.38 15.87 -0.11
C LEU A 225 11.11 16.34 0.63
N PRO A 226 11.15 17.55 1.23
CA PRO A 226 9.94 18.21 1.73
C PRO A 226 8.86 18.39 0.65
N PRO A 227 7.60 18.61 1.03
CA PRO A 227 6.50 18.83 0.09
C PRO A 227 6.77 20.00 -0.86
N ILE A 228 6.38 19.86 -2.13
CA ILE A 228 6.42 20.96 -3.10
C ILE A 228 5.29 21.98 -2.86
N ALA A 229 4.24 21.58 -2.15
CA ALA A 229 3.23 22.46 -1.58
C ALA A 229 2.62 21.85 -0.31
N ILE A 230 2.08 22.69 0.57
CA ILE A 230 1.38 22.28 1.81
C ILE A 230 -0.09 22.72 1.84
N ASN A 231 -0.58 23.24 0.71
CA ASN A 231 -1.92 23.82 0.55
C ASN A 231 -2.77 23.02 -0.47
N SER A 232 -2.53 21.71 -0.60
CA SER A 232 -3.29 20.88 -1.53
C SER A 232 -4.57 20.38 -0.88
N ILE A 233 -5.71 20.66 -1.52
CA ILE A 233 -7.05 20.36 -1.01
C ILE A 233 -7.97 20.06 -2.19
N THR A 234 -8.87 19.09 -2.01
CA THR A 234 -9.89 18.70 -3.00
C THR A 234 -11.26 18.85 -2.34
N THR A 235 -11.86 20.04 -2.44
CA THR A 235 -13.23 20.31 -1.95
C THR A 235 -14.28 19.81 -2.93
N THR A 236 -13.98 19.79 -4.23
CA THR A 236 -14.88 19.45 -5.33
C THR A 236 -14.15 18.63 -6.41
N ASN A 237 -14.89 17.86 -7.20
CA ASN A 237 -14.41 17.20 -8.42
C ASN A 237 -15.07 17.75 -9.69
N GLN A 238 -15.72 18.91 -9.61
CA GLN A 238 -16.23 19.65 -10.76
C GLN A 238 -15.12 20.33 -11.56
N ASN A 239 -15.30 20.44 -12.87
CA ASN A 239 -14.35 21.07 -13.78
C ASN A 239 -14.48 22.61 -13.72
N ASP A 240 -13.36 23.33 -13.56
CA ASP A 240 -13.30 24.76 -13.85
C ASP A 240 -12.61 24.98 -15.21
N LEU A 241 -13.41 24.85 -16.27
CA LEU A 241 -12.95 25.06 -17.65
C LEU A 241 -12.64 26.54 -17.96
N ILE A 242 -12.94 27.49 -17.07
CA ILE A 242 -12.56 28.90 -17.23
C ILE A 242 -11.09 29.08 -16.77
N SER A 243 -10.70 28.44 -15.68
CA SER A 243 -9.30 28.37 -15.21
C SER A 243 -8.47 27.26 -15.90
N GLY A 244 -9.10 26.40 -16.71
CA GLY A 244 -8.45 25.29 -17.41
C GLY A 244 -8.26 24.03 -16.56
N ILE A 245 -8.97 23.90 -15.44
CA ILE A 245 -8.91 22.74 -14.54
C ILE A 245 -9.93 21.68 -14.99
N TYR A 246 -9.41 20.58 -15.53
CA TYR A 246 -10.18 19.34 -15.72
C TYR A 246 -9.89 18.37 -14.57
N LYS A 247 -10.95 17.82 -13.96
CA LYS A 247 -10.90 16.84 -12.88
C LYS A 247 -11.47 15.50 -13.33
N SER A 248 -12.71 15.47 -13.79
CA SER A 248 -13.39 14.30 -14.37
C SER A 248 -14.67 14.73 -15.12
N ASN A 249 -15.12 13.92 -16.09
CA ASN A 249 -16.40 14.11 -16.78
C ASN A 249 -17.55 13.21 -16.27
N PHE A 250 -17.38 12.54 -15.12
CA PHE A 250 -18.36 11.56 -14.61
C PHE A 250 -19.80 12.11 -14.49
N TRP A 251 -19.95 13.39 -14.14
CA TRP A 251 -21.25 14.05 -14.02
C TRP A 251 -21.62 14.94 -15.23
N ASP A 252 -20.74 15.09 -16.22
CA ASP A 252 -21.03 15.88 -17.42
C ASP A 252 -22.13 15.18 -18.24
N ILE A 253 -22.98 15.96 -18.89
CA ILE A 253 -24.06 15.42 -19.74
C ILE A 253 -23.46 14.85 -21.04
N ALA A 254 -23.77 13.59 -21.33
CA ALA A 254 -23.29 12.88 -22.50
C ALA A 254 -23.82 13.47 -23.82
N SER A 255 -23.04 13.32 -24.89
CA SER A 255 -23.50 13.65 -26.25
C SER A 255 -24.59 12.69 -26.73
N GLY A 256 -25.40 13.16 -27.68
CA GLY A 256 -26.50 12.37 -28.24
C GLY A 256 -27.85 12.58 -27.54
N PRO A 257 -28.83 11.69 -27.77
CA PRO A 257 -30.25 11.94 -27.46
C PRO A 257 -30.68 11.65 -26.02
N THR A 258 -29.79 11.16 -25.15
CA THR A 258 -30.17 10.61 -23.82
C THR A 258 -30.42 11.69 -22.76
N GLY A 259 -29.72 12.83 -22.82
CA GLY A 259 -29.79 13.88 -21.79
C GLY A 259 -29.34 13.42 -20.39
N LYS A 260 -28.53 12.35 -20.30
CA LYS A 260 -28.03 11.76 -19.04
C LYS A 260 -26.56 12.08 -18.83
N ALA A 261 -26.11 12.06 -17.57
CA ALA A 261 -24.70 12.14 -17.23
C ALA A 261 -23.93 10.91 -17.74
N ILE A 262 -22.65 11.08 -18.09
CA ILE A 262 -21.79 10.01 -18.63
C ILE A 262 -21.66 8.86 -17.62
N GLY A 263 -21.39 9.15 -16.35
CA GLY A 263 -21.30 8.16 -15.27
C GLY A 263 -22.60 7.42 -15.00
N PHE A 264 -23.76 8.07 -15.21
CA PHE A 264 -25.07 7.40 -15.12
C PHE A 264 -25.21 6.33 -16.21
N LEU A 265 -24.87 6.67 -17.46
CA LEU A 265 -24.92 5.74 -18.59
C LEU A 265 -23.94 4.57 -18.44
N ALA A 266 -22.77 4.82 -17.87
CA ALA A 266 -21.77 3.80 -17.60
C ALA A 266 -22.21 2.80 -16.52
N TYR A 267 -22.74 3.29 -15.39
CA TYR A 267 -22.94 2.47 -14.18
C TYR A 267 -24.37 1.99 -13.89
N GLU A 268 -25.43 2.54 -14.53
CA GLU A 268 -26.83 2.10 -14.34
C GLU A 268 -27.00 0.58 -14.46
N LYS A 269 -26.29 -0.08 -15.40
CA LYS A 269 -26.36 -1.53 -15.61
C LYS A 269 -25.92 -2.38 -14.41
N LEU A 270 -25.04 -1.88 -13.55
CA LEU A 270 -24.60 -2.62 -12.37
C LEU A 270 -25.69 -2.66 -11.29
N TYR A 271 -26.60 -1.69 -11.28
CA TYR A 271 -27.78 -1.69 -10.43
C TYR A 271 -28.90 -2.57 -11.03
N PRO A 272 -29.88 -3.01 -10.22
CA PRO A 272 -31.11 -3.59 -10.75
C PRO A 272 -31.86 -2.56 -11.61
N PRO A 273 -32.65 -2.98 -12.62
CA PRO A 273 -33.20 -2.08 -13.65
C PRO A 273 -33.94 -0.85 -13.10
N GLY A 274 -33.42 0.35 -13.37
CA GLY A 274 -34.02 1.63 -13.00
C GLY A 274 -33.78 2.06 -11.55
N ILE A 275 -33.04 1.30 -10.74
CA ILE A 275 -32.79 1.64 -9.33
C ILE A 275 -31.89 2.86 -9.19
N LEU A 276 -30.78 2.96 -9.95
CA LEU A 276 -29.93 4.16 -9.93
C LEU A 276 -30.71 5.41 -10.40
N GLY A 277 -31.65 5.22 -11.35
CA GLY A 277 -32.63 6.23 -11.77
C GLY A 277 -33.60 6.75 -10.70
N LEU A 278 -33.65 6.16 -9.49
CA LEU A 278 -34.42 6.68 -8.35
C LEU A 278 -33.63 7.71 -7.51
N PHE A 279 -32.31 7.75 -7.66
CA PHE A 279 -31.41 8.61 -6.87
C PHE A 279 -31.07 9.90 -7.63
N PRO A 280 -30.83 11.02 -6.93
CA PRO A 280 -30.24 12.20 -7.56
C PRO A 280 -28.86 11.85 -8.13
N PHE A 281 -28.64 12.21 -9.40
CA PHE A 281 -27.35 12.07 -10.07
C PHE A 281 -26.84 13.47 -10.42
N GLU A 282 -26.19 14.09 -9.44
CA GLU A 282 -25.70 15.47 -9.49
C GLU A 282 -24.19 15.52 -9.32
N ALA A 283 -23.57 16.58 -9.82
CA ALA A 283 -22.15 16.84 -9.58
C ALA A 283 -21.80 16.81 -8.07
N ASP A 284 -20.58 16.34 -7.77
CA ASP A 284 -20.05 16.14 -6.42
C ASP A 284 -20.85 15.16 -5.51
N LEU A 285 -21.82 14.43 -6.06
CA LEU A 285 -22.58 13.40 -5.33
C LEU A 285 -22.15 12.00 -5.78
N GLY A 286 -21.93 11.11 -4.82
CA GLY A 286 -21.50 9.73 -5.04
C GLY A 286 -22.56 8.82 -5.65
N LEU A 287 -22.12 7.64 -6.08
CA LEU A 287 -23.03 6.53 -6.39
C LEU A 287 -23.70 6.02 -5.09
N PRO A 288 -24.98 5.58 -5.14
CA PRO A 288 -25.71 5.12 -3.95
C PRO A 288 -25.13 3.81 -3.40
N ALA A 289 -24.54 3.89 -2.21
CA ALA A 289 -23.98 2.76 -1.47
C ALA A 289 -25.10 2.07 -0.66
N PRO A 290 -25.37 0.77 -0.89
CA PRO A 290 -26.47 0.06 -0.24
C PRO A 290 -26.12 -0.39 1.18
N ASN A 291 -27.05 -0.24 2.12
CA ASN A 291 -26.87 -0.74 3.49
C ASN A 291 -27.04 -2.26 3.51
N VAL A 292 -25.93 -2.98 3.43
CA VAL A 292 -25.92 -4.46 3.42
C VAL A 292 -26.40 -5.07 4.73
N GLU A 293 -26.30 -4.39 5.87
CA GLU A 293 -26.84 -4.87 7.16
C GLU A 293 -28.38 -4.86 7.16
N GLU A 294 -29.01 -3.77 6.71
CA GLU A 294 -30.47 -3.70 6.57
C GLU A 294 -31.00 -4.65 5.50
N LEU A 295 -30.25 -4.88 4.42
CA LEU A 295 -30.61 -5.81 3.35
C LEU A 295 -30.63 -7.27 3.81
N TYR A 296 -29.66 -7.68 4.64
CA TYR A 296 -29.40 -9.10 4.92
C TYR A 296 -29.66 -9.56 6.35
N LEU A 297 -29.59 -8.68 7.36
CA LEU A 297 -29.70 -9.07 8.78
C LEU A 297 -31.04 -8.65 9.42
N ILE A 298 -31.83 -7.82 8.75
CA ILE A 298 -33.22 -7.48 9.14
C ILE A 298 -34.21 -8.41 8.41
N ASN A 299 -35.40 -8.63 9.00
CA ASN A 299 -36.45 -9.46 8.42
C ASN A 299 -37.84 -8.77 8.49
N PRO A 300 -38.49 -8.46 7.36
CA PRO A 300 -37.96 -8.60 5.99
C PRO A 300 -36.76 -7.68 5.76
N GLY A 301 -35.79 -8.14 4.97
CA GLY A 301 -34.64 -7.33 4.58
C GLY A 301 -35.09 -6.14 3.70
N HIS A 302 -34.40 -5.01 3.84
CA HIS A 302 -34.78 -3.76 3.19
C HIS A 302 -33.56 -3.12 2.52
N LEU A 303 -33.65 -2.88 1.20
CA LEU A 303 -32.60 -2.21 0.44
C LEU A 303 -32.74 -0.69 0.63
N THR A 304 -32.10 -0.15 1.66
CA THR A 304 -31.74 1.27 1.73
C THR A 304 -30.40 1.50 1.06
N ALA A 305 -30.17 2.72 0.56
CA ALA A 305 -28.88 3.16 0.05
C ALA A 305 -28.72 4.67 0.27
N GLU A 306 -27.49 5.10 0.52
CA GLU A 306 -27.11 6.47 0.86
C GLU A 306 -26.03 6.98 -0.10
N GLN A 307 -25.92 8.30 -0.27
CA GLN A 307 -24.94 8.92 -1.18
C GLN A 307 -24.07 9.93 -0.44
N SER A 308 -22.75 9.68 -0.39
CA SER A 308 -21.79 10.64 0.15
C SER A 308 -21.55 11.82 -0.80
N GLU A 309 -21.37 13.02 -0.24
CA GLU A 309 -21.09 14.25 -0.99
C GLU A 309 -19.61 14.66 -0.90
N MET A 310 -19.09 15.38 -1.90
CA MET A 310 -17.89 16.19 -1.71
C MET A 310 -18.19 17.46 -0.89
N PRO A 311 -17.29 17.90 0.01
CA PRO A 311 -17.50 19.04 0.90
C PRO A 311 -17.88 20.36 0.22
N GLY A 312 -17.36 20.62 -0.98
CA GLY A 312 -17.58 21.84 -1.75
C GLY A 312 -18.83 21.84 -2.64
N LYS A 313 -19.66 20.77 -2.64
CA LYS A 313 -20.81 20.59 -3.55
C LYS A 313 -21.76 21.79 -3.65
N ALA A 314 -21.91 22.58 -2.57
CA ALA A 314 -22.84 23.71 -2.50
C ALA A 314 -22.35 24.99 -3.19
N ASP A 315 -21.04 25.20 -3.28
CA ASP A 315 -20.37 26.32 -3.97
C ASP A 315 -18.95 25.86 -4.34
N PRO A 316 -18.75 25.20 -5.50
CA PRO A 316 -17.50 24.54 -5.86
C PRO A 316 -16.30 25.49 -5.80
N TYR A 317 -15.15 24.97 -5.36
CA TYR A 317 -13.90 25.72 -5.09
C TYR A 317 -13.97 26.75 -3.94
N ASN A 318 -15.16 27.12 -3.45
CA ASN A 318 -15.34 28.13 -2.37
C ASN A 318 -15.82 27.51 -1.04
N ALA A 319 -16.76 26.56 -1.09
CA ALA A 319 -17.30 25.87 0.07
C ALA A 319 -16.45 24.67 0.51
N ASN A 320 -16.61 24.27 1.77
CA ASN A 320 -15.96 23.09 2.36
C ASN A 320 -16.79 22.63 3.58
N ASP A 321 -18.04 22.29 3.32
CA ASP A 321 -19.03 21.97 4.36
C ASP A 321 -18.74 20.61 4.99
N SER A 322 -19.02 20.48 6.29
CA SER A 322 -19.02 19.19 6.98
C SER A 322 -20.16 18.31 6.45
N LYS A 323 -19.82 17.18 5.83
CA LYS A 323 -20.77 16.17 5.33
C LYS A 323 -20.85 14.99 6.33
N PRO A 324 -22.02 14.38 6.56
CA PRO A 324 -22.18 13.35 7.59
C PRO A 324 -21.62 11.99 7.15
N PHE A 325 -21.35 11.12 8.13
CA PHE A 325 -21.28 9.67 7.87
C PHE A 325 -22.72 9.15 7.86
N HIS A 326 -23.17 8.59 6.73
CA HIS A 326 -24.56 8.18 6.55
C HIS A 326 -24.85 6.80 7.17
N ALA A 327 -23.87 5.89 7.19
CA ALA A 327 -24.04 4.53 7.70
C ALA A 327 -23.37 4.32 9.07
N TYR A 328 -23.96 3.44 9.88
CA TYR A 328 -23.30 2.78 11.00
C TYR A 328 -23.66 1.30 10.97
N TYR A 329 -22.65 0.45 10.87
CA TYR A 329 -22.79 -1.00 10.84
C TYR A 329 -22.50 -1.57 12.23
N GLN A 330 -23.48 -2.25 12.81
CA GLN A 330 -23.31 -3.00 14.06
C GLN A 330 -22.61 -4.34 13.77
N ASP A 331 -23.19 -5.13 12.87
CA ASP A 331 -22.59 -6.32 12.25
C ASP A 331 -22.42 -6.08 10.73
N PHE A 332 -21.51 -6.80 10.06
CA PHE A 332 -21.28 -6.63 8.62
C PHE A 332 -21.46 -7.94 7.84
N PRO A 333 -22.49 -8.07 6.97
CA PRO A 333 -22.71 -9.25 6.13
C PRO A 333 -21.91 -9.17 4.82
N PHE A 334 -20.76 -9.85 4.76
CA PHE A 334 -19.92 -9.94 3.57
C PHE A 334 -20.31 -11.16 2.72
N PHE A 335 -20.95 -10.95 1.57
CA PHE A 335 -21.33 -12.00 0.60
C PHE A 335 -22.03 -13.23 1.20
N ILE A 336 -22.91 -13.06 2.20
CA ILE A 336 -23.41 -14.17 3.03
C ILE A 336 -24.21 -15.26 2.29
N ASN A 337 -24.67 -14.98 1.06
CA ASN A 337 -25.34 -15.95 0.18
C ASN A 337 -24.35 -16.83 -0.62
N PHE A 338 -23.05 -16.62 -0.48
CA PHE A 338 -21.98 -17.31 -1.22
C PHE A 338 -21.18 -18.22 -0.28
N PRO A 339 -20.65 -19.37 -0.73
CA PRO A 339 -19.91 -20.29 0.13
C PRO A 339 -18.60 -19.74 0.73
N PHE A 340 -18.11 -18.59 0.25
CA PHE A 340 -16.96 -17.87 0.81
C PHE A 340 -17.34 -16.72 1.76
N GLY A 341 -18.64 -16.41 1.88
CA GLY A 341 -19.16 -15.28 2.65
C GLY A 341 -19.38 -15.58 4.13
N TYR A 342 -19.48 -14.51 4.93
CA TYR A 342 -19.57 -14.56 6.38
C TYR A 342 -20.14 -13.26 6.95
N THR A 343 -20.75 -13.33 8.15
CA THR A 343 -21.17 -12.16 8.91
C THR A 343 -20.12 -11.84 9.97
N ILE A 344 -19.45 -10.70 9.87
CA ILE A 344 -18.62 -10.17 10.95
C ILE A 344 -19.53 -9.66 12.06
N ARG A 345 -19.36 -10.17 13.28
CA ARG A 345 -20.09 -9.70 14.48
C ARG A 345 -19.31 -8.61 15.20
N ASP A 346 -20.03 -7.71 15.86
CA ASP A 346 -19.47 -6.60 16.65
C ASP A 346 -18.53 -5.68 15.85
N PHE A 347 -18.76 -5.59 14.53
CA PHE A 347 -17.99 -4.78 13.59
C PHE A 347 -17.95 -3.31 14.01
N ARG A 348 -19.12 -2.76 14.40
CA ARG A 348 -19.32 -1.49 15.12
C ARG A 348 -18.49 -0.32 14.56
N ARG A 349 -18.82 0.11 13.34
CA ARG A 349 -18.15 1.22 12.64
C ARG A 349 -19.16 2.17 12.03
N PHE A 350 -18.85 3.46 12.09
CA PHE A 350 -19.43 4.46 11.19
C PHE A 350 -18.77 4.32 9.82
N ALA A 351 -19.55 4.41 8.75
CA ALA A 351 -19.04 4.38 7.38
C ALA A 351 -19.58 5.58 6.57
N ALA A 352 -18.66 6.20 5.82
CA ALA A 352 -18.97 7.14 4.74
C ALA A 352 -18.56 6.45 3.43
N GLU A 353 -19.53 5.88 2.73
CA GLU A 353 -19.33 5.10 1.50
C GLU A 353 -19.65 5.92 0.26
N GLY A 354 -18.89 5.67 -0.81
CA GLY A 354 -19.09 6.34 -2.09
C GLY A 354 -18.70 7.81 -2.12
N ILE A 355 -17.79 8.26 -1.24
CA ILE A 355 -17.23 9.62 -1.32
C ILE A 355 -16.53 9.76 -2.69
N PRO A 356 -16.98 10.63 -3.61
CA PRO A 356 -16.55 10.54 -4.99
C PRO A 356 -15.27 11.37 -5.23
N THR A 357 -14.24 11.12 -4.43
CA THR A 357 -12.96 11.84 -4.43
C THR A 357 -12.19 11.61 -5.74
N GLY A 358 -11.66 12.68 -6.33
CA GLY A 358 -10.68 12.64 -7.42
C GLY A 358 -9.29 13.12 -6.99
N TYR A 359 -8.28 12.80 -7.80
CA TYR A 359 -6.86 13.09 -7.51
C TYR A 359 -6.36 14.45 -8.04
N ILE A 360 -7.24 15.25 -8.66
CA ILE A 360 -6.93 16.62 -9.09
C ILE A 360 -7.44 17.60 -8.03
N ASP A 361 -6.51 18.32 -7.41
CA ASP A 361 -6.81 19.29 -6.35
C ASP A 361 -7.43 20.59 -6.90
N ASP A 362 -7.92 21.45 -6.01
CA ASP A 362 -8.64 22.69 -6.38
C ASP A 362 -7.75 23.76 -7.04
N GLN A 363 -6.46 23.49 -7.22
CA GLN A 363 -5.50 24.31 -7.99
C GLN A 363 -5.04 23.58 -9.27
N GLY A 364 -5.71 22.49 -9.66
CA GLY A 364 -5.38 21.71 -10.85
C GLY A 364 -4.15 20.81 -10.70
N ARG A 365 -3.70 20.51 -9.47
CA ARG A 365 -2.47 19.74 -9.20
C ARG A 365 -2.79 18.29 -8.86
N THR A 366 -1.91 17.38 -9.24
CA THR A 366 -2.06 15.93 -9.05
C THR A 366 -1.71 15.50 -7.61
N ASN A 367 -2.72 15.31 -6.76
CA ASN A 367 -2.59 14.80 -5.40
C ASN A 367 -3.37 13.48 -5.22
N ALA A 368 -2.66 12.36 -5.20
CA ALA A 368 -3.26 11.03 -5.00
C ALA A 368 -3.58 10.68 -3.53
N TYR A 369 -3.24 11.57 -2.59
CA TYR A 369 -3.42 11.36 -1.14
C TYR A 369 -4.11 12.58 -0.49
N PRO A 370 -5.28 13.05 -0.98
CA PRO A 370 -5.98 14.16 -0.37
C PRO A 370 -6.41 13.81 1.07
N LEU A 371 -6.39 14.81 1.96
CA LEU A 371 -6.77 14.65 3.36
C LEU A 371 -8.22 15.09 3.60
N MET A 372 -8.90 14.32 4.44
CA MET A 372 -10.19 14.69 5.02
C MET A 372 -10.13 14.63 6.55
N ARG A 373 -10.78 15.60 7.18
CA ARG A 373 -10.91 15.74 8.63
C ARG A 373 -12.20 15.09 9.10
N VAL A 374 -12.08 13.96 9.79
CA VAL A 374 -13.18 13.35 10.54
C VAL A 374 -13.38 14.11 11.85
N GLN A 375 -14.64 14.37 12.21
CA GLN A 375 -15.03 15.08 13.42
C GLN A 375 -16.18 14.32 14.09
N ALA A 376 -16.03 14.04 15.38
CA ALA A 376 -17.06 13.41 16.21
C ALA A 376 -17.82 14.46 17.01
N TRP A 377 -19.14 14.32 17.08
CA TRP A 377 -20.05 15.27 17.72
C TRP A 377 -21.01 14.54 18.66
N ASP A 378 -21.42 15.20 19.74
CA ASP A 378 -22.58 14.78 20.54
C ASP A 378 -23.89 15.41 20.03
N SER A 379 -25.01 14.89 20.54
CA SER A 379 -26.38 15.35 20.23
C SER A 379 -26.71 16.79 20.61
N SER A 380 -25.80 17.53 21.26
CA SER A 380 -25.92 18.98 21.47
C SER A 380 -25.20 19.82 20.40
N GLY A 381 -24.54 19.18 19.44
CA GLY A 381 -23.71 19.84 18.41
C GLY A 381 -22.32 20.20 18.90
N ARG A 382 -21.86 19.65 20.04
CA ARG A 382 -20.50 19.87 20.55
C ARG A 382 -19.54 18.83 19.96
N MET A 383 -18.45 19.32 19.37
CA MET A 383 -17.35 18.48 18.88
C MET A 383 -16.62 17.82 20.07
N LEU A 384 -16.38 16.52 19.97
CA LEU A 384 -15.75 15.69 21.00
C LEU A 384 -14.29 15.32 20.65
N ALA A 385 -14.04 15.01 19.38
CA ALA A 385 -12.74 14.59 18.86
C ALA A 385 -12.65 14.90 17.36
N SER A 386 -11.43 14.96 16.81
CA SER A 386 -11.18 15.15 15.38
C SER A 386 -9.85 14.51 14.97
N LEU A 387 -9.78 14.01 13.74
CA LEU A 387 -8.60 13.35 13.15
C LEU A 387 -8.50 13.70 11.66
N ASP A 388 -7.29 13.94 11.15
CA ASP A 388 -7.05 14.06 9.71
C ASP A 388 -6.55 12.73 9.14
N THR A 389 -7.24 12.19 8.15
CA THR A 389 -6.90 10.91 7.48
C THR A 389 -7.00 11.05 5.97
N VAL A 390 -6.40 10.12 5.22
CA VAL A 390 -6.37 10.16 3.75
C VAL A 390 -7.60 9.50 3.11
N THR A 391 -8.03 10.03 1.95
CA THR A 391 -8.96 9.37 1.01
C THR A 391 -8.26 9.15 -0.32
N PRO A 392 -7.38 8.13 -0.44
CA PRO A 392 -6.44 8.04 -1.56
C PRO A 392 -7.14 7.59 -2.84
N VAL A 393 -6.76 8.22 -3.95
CA VAL A 393 -7.33 7.95 -5.28
C VAL A 393 -6.32 8.27 -6.38
N ALA A 394 -6.33 7.51 -7.47
CA ALA A 394 -5.51 7.75 -8.65
C ALA A 394 -6.19 7.26 -9.94
N SER A 395 -5.80 7.80 -11.09
CA SER A 395 -6.29 7.40 -12.43
C SER A 395 -5.20 6.75 -13.30
N GLU A 396 -4.16 6.21 -12.68
CA GLU A 396 -3.02 5.61 -13.39
C GLU A 396 -3.37 4.22 -13.94
N ALA A 397 -3.51 4.12 -15.26
CA ALA A 397 -3.54 2.88 -16.02
C ALA A 397 -2.93 3.15 -17.41
N ASP A 398 -1.66 2.77 -17.61
CA ASP A 398 -0.85 3.19 -18.76
C ASP A 398 -1.11 2.33 -20.02
N CYS A 399 -2.38 1.99 -20.27
CA CYS A 399 -2.79 1.12 -21.37
C CYS A 399 -2.29 1.60 -22.76
N ALA A 400 -2.05 2.90 -22.91
CA ALA A 400 -1.49 3.50 -24.12
C ALA A 400 -0.10 2.98 -24.50
N ILE A 401 0.73 2.51 -23.54
CA ILE A 401 2.07 1.97 -23.82
C ILE A 401 2.02 0.86 -24.89
N CYS A 402 1.01 -0.02 -24.81
CA CYS A 402 0.90 -1.22 -25.65
C CYS A 402 -0.26 -1.17 -26.67
N HIS A 403 -1.25 -0.29 -26.45
CA HIS A 403 -2.47 -0.19 -27.26
C HIS A 403 -2.57 1.11 -28.06
N ALA A 404 -1.52 1.91 -28.10
CA ALA A 404 -1.40 3.08 -28.96
C ALA A 404 -0.02 3.11 -29.63
N SER A 405 0.05 3.80 -30.78
CA SER A 405 1.32 4.02 -31.47
C SER A 405 2.07 5.21 -30.85
N GLN A 406 3.37 5.34 -31.12
CA GLN A 406 4.12 6.51 -30.67
C GLN A 406 3.55 7.82 -31.23
N ASN A 407 2.97 7.83 -32.45
CA ASN A 407 2.29 9.01 -33.01
C ASN A 407 1.13 9.49 -32.12
N VAL A 408 0.35 8.56 -31.56
CA VAL A 408 -0.72 8.88 -30.60
C VAL A 408 -0.11 9.45 -29.33
N CYS A 409 0.90 8.78 -28.76
CA CYS A 409 1.51 9.20 -27.50
C CYS A 409 2.29 10.54 -27.59
N ASP A 410 2.84 10.87 -28.75
CA ASP A 410 3.52 12.16 -29.04
C ASP A 410 2.55 13.36 -29.07
N TYR A 411 1.23 13.12 -29.14
CA TYR A 411 0.22 14.19 -29.13
C TYR A 411 0.13 14.92 -27.79
N ASP A 412 0.34 14.21 -26.67
CA ASP A 412 0.39 14.82 -25.36
C ASP A 412 1.78 15.42 -25.09
N THR A 413 1.88 16.74 -25.18
CA THR A 413 3.13 17.48 -24.94
C THR A 413 3.65 17.44 -23.49
N THR A 414 2.91 16.84 -22.55
CA THR A 414 3.36 16.58 -21.17
C THR A 414 3.98 15.19 -21.00
N ASN A 415 3.88 14.34 -22.01
CA ASN A 415 3.98 12.89 -21.87
C ASN A 415 5.40 12.38 -21.59
N THR A 416 5.50 11.39 -20.71
CA THR A 416 6.72 10.64 -20.38
C THR A 416 6.66 9.17 -20.81
N LEU A 417 5.57 8.74 -21.46
CA LEU A 417 5.35 7.39 -21.93
C LEU A 417 6.04 7.16 -23.28
N VAL A 418 6.66 5.99 -23.43
CA VAL A 418 7.11 5.44 -24.71
C VAL A 418 6.12 4.34 -25.08
N CYS A 419 5.60 4.37 -26.31
CA CYS A 419 4.53 3.49 -26.77
C CYS A 419 5.00 2.63 -27.94
N ASP A 420 4.81 1.31 -27.85
CA ASP A 420 5.48 0.33 -28.69
C ASP A 420 4.68 -0.15 -29.91
N ASP A 421 3.40 0.24 -30.00
CA ASP A 421 2.42 -0.16 -31.02
C ASP A 421 2.24 -1.71 -31.17
N ILE A 422 2.58 -2.49 -30.13
CA ILE A 422 2.67 -3.95 -30.19
C ILE A 422 1.33 -4.62 -30.51
N ALA A 423 0.21 -4.02 -30.10
CA ALA A 423 -1.13 -4.48 -30.45
C ALA A 423 -1.41 -4.34 -31.95
N ASN A 424 -1.06 -3.21 -32.57
CA ASN A 424 -1.21 -2.95 -34.00
C ASN A 424 -0.32 -3.89 -34.82
N PHE A 425 0.97 -3.97 -34.46
CA PHE A 425 1.94 -4.85 -35.11
C PHE A 425 1.50 -6.32 -35.14
N LYS A 426 0.88 -6.82 -34.05
CA LYS A 426 0.40 -8.21 -33.99
C LYS A 426 -0.94 -8.43 -34.72
N TYR A 427 -1.81 -7.43 -34.75
CA TYR A 427 -3.18 -7.56 -35.24
C TYR A 427 -3.54 -6.55 -36.36
N PRO A 428 -2.78 -6.48 -37.48
CA PRO A 428 -2.98 -5.49 -38.55
C PRO A 428 -4.27 -5.67 -39.39
N GLY A 429 -5.17 -6.57 -38.98
CA GLY A 429 -6.54 -6.68 -39.49
C GLY A 429 -7.56 -5.86 -38.69
N VAL A 430 -7.15 -5.22 -37.60
CA VAL A 430 -7.98 -4.35 -36.75
C VAL A 430 -7.75 -2.90 -37.18
N ASN A 431 -8.83 -2.12 -37.28
CA ASN A 431 -8.76 -0.69 -37.60
C ASN A 431 -8.36 0.14 -36.36
N PHE A 432 -7.10 0.06 -35.94
CA PHE A 432 -6.57 0.89 -34.86
C PHE A 432 -6.48 2.36 -35.28
N ILE A 433 -6.71 3.26 -34.32
CA ILE A 433 -6.55 4.71 -34.48
C ILE A 433 -5.10 5.09 -34.17
N ASP A 434 -4.48 5.88 -35.06
CA ASP A 434 -3.10 6.38 -34.94
C ASP A 434 -2.99 7.91 -34.78
N ASP A 435 -4.10 8.65 -34.83
CA ASP A 435 -4.20 10.09 -34.58
C ASP A 435 -5.09 10.38 -33.36
N ALA A 436 -4.48 10.86 -32.27
CA ALA A 436 -5.21 11.26 -31.07
C ALA A 436 -6.04 12.53 -31.24
N SER A 437 -5.70 13.38 -32.22
CA SER A 437 -6.24 14.75 -32.33
C SER A 437 -7.71 14.79 -32.74
N VAL A 438 -8.21 13.72 -33.40
CA VAL A 438 -9.62 13.54 -33.77
C VAL A 438 -10.46 12.91 -32.65
N VAL A 439 -9.83 12.17 -31.73
CA VAL A 439 -10.52 11.46 -30.63
C VAL A 439 -10.99 12.46 -29.59
N ILE A 440 -12.24 12.32 -29.12
CA ILE A 440 -12.76 13.19 -28.05
C ILE A 440 -12.00 12.99 -26.74
N GLY A 441 -11.59 14.10 -26.12
CA GLY A 441 -10.92 14.15 -24.82
C GLY A 441 -11.06 15.56 -24.23
N ALA A 442 -10.81 15.71 -22.92
CA ALA A 442 -10.83 17.04 -22.27
C ALA A 442 -9.45 17.72 -22.24
N THR A 443 -8.39 16.93 -22.32
CA THR A 443 -6.98 17.34 -22.44
C THR A 443 -6.27 16.40 -23.42
N PRO A 444 -5.07 16.73 -23.93
CA PRO A 444 -4.28 15.81 -24.75
C PRO A 444 -4.02 14.45 -24.08
N GLU A 445 -3.69 14.41 -22.78
CA GLU A 445 -3.56 13.17 -21.99
C GLU A 445 -4.83 12.30 -22.10
N GLN A 446 -6.03 12.90 -21.99
CA GLN A 446 -7.29 12.18 -22.14
C GLN A 446 -7.57 11.74 -23.59
N GLN A 447 -7.12 12.49 -24.60
CA GLN A 447 -7.24 12.07 -26.01
C GLN A 447 -6.35 10.85 -26.29
N VAL A 448 -5.11 10.84 -25.79
CA VAL A 448 -4.19 9.69 -25.86
C VAL A 448 -4.78 8.47 -25.15
N ILE A 449 -5.28 8.65 -23.91
CA ILE A 449 -5.92 7.58 -23.14
C ILE A 449 -7.17 7.05 -23.87
N ASN A 450 -8.06 7.91 -24.36
CA ASN A 450 -9.26 7.48 -25.08
C ASN A 450 -8.94 6.77 -26.39
N THR A 451 -7.88 7.18 -27.10
CA THR A 451 -7.40 6.48 -28.30
C THR A 451 -7.01 5.04 -27.96
N ALA A 452 -6.23 4.84 -26.89
CA ALA A 452 -5.89 3.51 -26.40
C ALA A 452 -7.13 2.70 -25.94
N LYS A 453 -8.11 3.35 -25.28
CA LYS A 453 -9.38 2.72 -24.89
C LYS A 453 -10.19 2.24 -26.10
N ILE A 454 -10.28 3.03 -27.17
CA ILE A 454 -10.94 2.64 -28.42
C ILE A 454 -10.20 1.47 -29.08
N ASN A 455 -8.87 1.54 -29.15
CA ASN A 455 -8.03 0.49 -29.73
C ASN A 455 -8.20 -0.86 -29.00
N ILE A 456 -8.30 -0.85 -27.67
CA ILE A 456 -8.62 -2.04 -26.87
C ILE A 456 -10.01 -2.61 -27.25
N MET A 457 -11.04 -1.77 -27.35
CA MET A 457 -12.38 -2.24 -27.73
C MET A 457 -12.43 -2.78 -29.17
N ARG A 458 -11.74 -2.16 -30.13
CA ARG A 458 -11.66 -2.66 -31.52
C ARG A 458 -10.91 -3.99 -31.60
N LEU A 459 -9.88 -4.19 -30.78
CA LEU A 459 -9.18 -5.47 -30.65
C LEU A 459 -10.05 -6.55 -29.96
N HIS A 460 -10.86 -6.16 -28.97
CA HIS A 460 -11.82 -7.03 -28.31
C HIS A 460 -12.90 -7.51 -29.29
N ASP A 461 -13.54 -6.60 -30.01
CA ASP A 461 -14.53 -6.88 -31.05
C ASP A 461 -13.97 -7.86 -32.09
N SER A 462 -12.76 -7.60 -32.60
CA SER A 462 -12.09 -8.48 -33.57
C SER A 462 -11.71 -9.86 -33.02
N LYS A 463 -11.48 -10.02 -31.71
CA LYS A 463 -11.13 -11.30 -31.08
C LYS A 463 -12.35 -12.13 -30.68
N HIS A 464 -13.44 -11.46 -30.30
CA HIS A 464 -14.59 -12.10 -29.65
C HIS A 464 -15.88 -12.02 -30.48
N GLY A 465 -15.87 -11.37 -31.64
CA GLY A 465 -17.04 -11.21 -32.50
C GLY A 465 -18.10 -10.26 -31.92
N THR A 466 -17.68 -9.35 -31.05
CA THR A 466 -18.52 -8.35 -30.39
C THR A 466 -18.55 -7.03 -31.17
N ALA A 467 -19.34 -6.07 -30.70
CA ALA A 467 -19.50 -4.74 -31.27
C ALA A 467 -19.67 -3.69 -30.17
N ILE A 468 -18.66 -3.59 -29.28
CA ILE A 468 -18.62 -2.63 -28.17
C ILE A 468 -17.78 -1.37 -28.50
N ALA A 469 -16.97 -1.40 -29.55
CA ALA A 469 -16.19 -0.25 -29.97
C ALA A 469 -17.03 0.82 -30.68
N PRO A 470 -16.66 2.11 -30.56
CA PRO A 470 -17.31 3.17 -31.31
C PRO A 470 -17.00 3.05 -32.82
N LEU A 471 -18.04 3.31 -33.61
CA LEU A 471 -18.03 3.16 -35.07
C LEU A 471 -17.22 4.26 -35.77
N ASN A 472 -17.12 5.45 -35.16
CA ASN A 472 -16.38 6.60 -35.69
C ASN A 472 -15.01 6.71 -35.02
N ASP A 473 -14.03 7.26 -35.74
CA ASP A 473 -12.66 7.47 -35.23
C ASP A 473 -12.53 8.65 -34.25
N ASP A 474 -13.58 9.47 -34.08
CA ASP A 474 -13.66 10.45 -32.98
C ASP A 474 -14.03 9.80 -31.62
N GLY A 475 -14.38 8.51 -31.61
CA GLY A 475 -14.84 7.78 -30.44
C GLY A 475 -16.36 7.77 -30.24
N THR A 476 -17.15 8.25 -31.22
CA THR A 476 -18.62 8.23 -31.16
C THR A 476 -19.25 7.03 -31.89
N ASN A 477 -20.47 6.72 -31.48
CA ASN A 477 -21.39 5.83 -32.18
C ASN A 477 -22.06 6.56 -33.36
N ALA A 478 -22.75 5.82 -34.23
CA ALA A 478 -23.42 6.37 -35.41
C ALA A 478 -24.55 7.39 -35.11
N ASP A 479 -25.00 7.51 -33.86
CA ASP A 479 -25.98 8.50 -33.38
C ASP A 479 -25.34 9.69 -32.64
N GLY A 480 -24.00 9.75 -32.55
CA GLY A 480 -23.26 10.76 -31.80
C GLY A 480 -23.20 10.53 -30.28
N SER A 481 -23.72 9.41 -29.78
CA SER A 481 -23.48 8.98 -28.40
C SER A 481 -22.07 8.40 -28.22
N THR A 482 -21.63 8.29 -26.98
CA THR A 482 -20.39 7.59 -26.60
C THR A 482 -20.69 6.18 -26.10
N PRO A 483 -19.76 5.20 -26.21
CA PRO A 483 -20.05 3.80 -25.86
C PRO A 483 -20.15 3.54 -24.34
N ASN A 484 -19.47 4.32 -23.49
CA ASN A 484 -19.57 4.31 -22.02
C ASN A 484 -19.45 2.92 -21.38
N VAL A 485 -18.56 2.06 -21.90
CA VAL A 485 -18.49 0.65 -21.48
C VAL A 485 -17.92 0.52 -20.07
N VAL A 486 -18.65 -0.10 -19.14
CA VAL A 486 -18.06 -0.64 -17.91
C VAL A 486 -17.79 -2.12 -18.12
N CYS A 487 -16.52 -2.54 -18.06
CA CYS A 487 -16.13 -3.93 -18.33
C CYS A 487 -16.83 -4.93 -17.40
N ALA A 488 -17.13 -4.51 -16.16
CA ALA A 488 -17.85 -5.30 -15.16
C ALA A 488 -19.32 -5.60 -15.50
N ASN A 489 -19.88 -5.00 -16.56
CA ASN A 489 -21.19 -5.39 -17.08
C ASN A 489 -21.18 -6.82 -17.67
N CYS A 490 -20.04 -7.26 -18.21
CA CYS A 490 -19.86 -8.62 -18.75
C CYS A 490 -18.87 -9.43 -17.89
N HIS A 491 -17.76 -8.83 -17.48
CA HIS A 491 -16.71 -9.51 -16.72
C HIS A 491 -16.85 -9.24 -15.21
N TYR A 492 -17.56 -10.11 -14.49
CA TYR A 492 -17.91 -9.89 -13.07
C TYR A 492 -16.73 -9.45 -12.18
N SER A 493 -17.01 -8.54 -11.23
CA SER A 493 -16.04 -8.03 -10.26
C SER A 493 -16.72 -7.81 -8.89
N PRO A 494 -16.34 -8.57 -7.84
CA PRO A 494 -16.88 -8.39 -6.48
C PRO A 494 -16.72 -6.97 -5.93
N ALA A 495 -15.70 -6.22 -6.37
CA ALA A 495 -15.44 -4.85 -5.93
C ALA A 495 -16.49 -3.82 -6.41
N LEU A 496 -17.35 -4.19 -7.36
CA LEU A 496 -18.43 -3.36 -7.89
C LEU A 496 -19.83 -3.91 -7.59
N ASP A 497 -19.92 -5.10 -7.00
CA ASP A 497 -21.17 -5.66 -6.46
C ASP A 497 -21.41 -5.14 -5.04
N LEU A 498 -21.70 -3.84 -4.93
CA LEU A 498 -21.86 -3.15 -3.65
C LEU A 498 -22.98 -3.76 -2.78
N ALA A 499 -23.97 -4.38 -3.41
CA ALA A 499 -25.10 -5.02 -2.73
C ALA A 499 -24.84 -6.51 -2.40
N HIS A 500 -23.68 -7.07 -2.74
CA HIS A 500 -23.30 -8.48 -2.55
C HIS A 500 -24.27 -9.51 -3.18
N LEU A 501 -24.88 -9.19 -4.33
CA LEU A 501 -25.87 -10.00 -5.05
C LEU A 501 -25.26 -11.13 -5.90
N GLY A 502 -23.99 -10.99 -6.30
CA GLY A 502 -23.24 -11.91 -7.16
C GLY A 502 -23.34 -11.64 -8.65
N PRO A 503 -22.74 -12.55 -9.47
CA PRO A 503 -22.84 -12.49 -10.92
C PRO A 503 -24.29 -12.63 -11.38
N THR A 504 -24.79 -11.66 -12.16
CA THR A 504 -26.15 -11.67 -12.71
C THR A 504 -26.20 -11.05 -14.11
N ASP A 505 -27.03 -11.63 -14.97
CA ASP A 505 -27.26 -11.17 -16.36
C ASP A 505 -28.43 -10.15 -16.44
N GLU A 506 -28.99 -9.74 -15.31
CA GLU A 506 -30.03 -8.71 -15.24
C GLU A 506 -29.54 -7.32 -15.70
N ASN A 507 -30.48 -6.47 -16.15
CA ASN A 507 -30.21 -5.12 -16.64
C ASN A 507 -29.26 -5.05 -17.87
N GLY A 508 -29.20 -6.11 -18.68
CA GLY A 508 -28.33 -6.18 -19.85
C GLY A 508 -26.85 -6.34 -19.48
N LYS A 509 -26.60 -7.16 -18.46
CA LYS A 509 -25.30 -7.70 -18.06
C LYS A 509 -25.14 -9.14 -18.58
N GLU A 510 -23.91 -9.67 -18.53
CA GLU A 510 -23.57 -11.03 -18.97
C GLU A 510 -22.62 -11.74 -17.97
N GLN A 511 -22.66 -11.29 -16.71
CA GLN A 511 -21.71 -11.64 -15.66
C GLN A 511 -21.64 -13.14 -15.31
N THR A 512 -22.69 -13.92 -15.59
CA THR A 512 -22.68 -15.36 -15.29
C THR A 512 -21.88 -16.18 -16.31
N GLN A 513 -21.64 -15.64 -17.51
CA GLN A 513 -21.19 -16.39 -18.68
C GLN A 513 -19.73 -16.07 -19.08
N HIS A 514 -19.20 -14.92 -18.67
CA HIS A 514 -17.80 -14.54 -18.96
C HIS A 514 -16.91 -14.66 -17.73
N VAL A 515 -15.62 -14.88 -17.94
CA VAL A 515 -14.61 -14.85 -16.86
C VAL A 515 -14.58 -13.48 -16.16
N SER A 516 -14.14 -13.44 -14.91
CA SER A 516 -14.06 -12.22 -14.11
C SER A 516 -13.18 -11.14 -14.76
N MET A 517 -13.34 -9.88 -14.34
CA MET A 517 -12.45 -8.80 -14.78
C MET A 517 -10.98 -9.07 -14.41
N SER A 518 -10.75 -9.75 -13.27
CA SER A 518 -9.41 -10.17 -12.85
C SER A 518 -8.82 -11.22 -13.79
N ARG A 519 -9.58 -12.25 -14.18
CA ARG A 519 -9.10 -13.28 -15.11
C ARG A 519 -8.95 -12.73 -16.53
N ALA A 520 -9.91 -11.93 -16.99
CA ALA A 520 -9.86 -11.26 -18.29
C ALA A 520 -8.60 -10.39 -18.45
N MET A 521 -8.20 -9.64 -17.41
CA MET A 521 -6.98 -8.84 -17.45
C MET A 521 -5.72 -9.66 -17.15
N HIS A 522 -5.61 -10.25 -15.96
CA HIS A 522 -4.35 -10.83 -15.49
C HIS A 522 -3.95 -12.11 -16.24
N ALA A 523 -4.91 -13.01 -16.53
CA ALA A 523 -4.59 -14.27 -17.20
C ALA A 523 -4.29 -14.07 -18.69
N VAL A 524 -4.93 -13.12 -19.38
CA VAL A 524 -4.63 -12.83 -20.79
C VAL A 524 -3.24 -12.22 -20.91
N HIS A 525 -2.96 -11.13 -20.20
CA HIS A 525 -1.67 -10.43 -20.28
C HIS A 525 -0.50 -11.28 -19.77
N GLY A 526 -0.70 -12.01 -18.66
CA GLY A 526 0.31 -12.90 -18.09
C GLY A 526 0.69 -14.09 -18.99
N ASN A 527 -0.19 -14.52 -19.90
CA ASN A 527 0.10 -15.61 -20.84
C ASN A 527 0.62 -15.14 -22.21
N LEU A 528 0.69 -13.84 -22.49
CA LEU A 528 1.25 -13.31 -23.75
C LEU A 528 2.66 -13.87 -24.07
N PRO A 529 3.61 -13.96 -23.11
CA PRO A 529 4.92 -14.58 -23.34
C PRO A 529 4.86 -16.04 -23.81
N SER A 530 3.79 -16.77 -23.50
CA SER A 530 3.57 -18.14 -23.96
C SER A 530 2.93 -18.23 -25.35
N VAL A 531 2.26 -17.16 -25.81
CA VAL A 531 1.63 -17.06 -27.14
C VAL A 531 2.65 -16.67 -28.22
N ASP A 532 3.54 -15.74 -27.92
CA ASP A 532 4.67 -15.37 -28.80
C ASP A 532 5.88 -14.91 -27.97
N PRO A 533 6.80 -15.83 -27.62
CA PRO A 533 7.96 -15.51 -26.79
C PRO A 533 8.89 -14.46 -27.38
N ASN A 534 8.94 -14.32 -28.71
CA ASN A 534 9.84 -13.37 -29.38
C ASN A 534 9.29 -11.95 -29.35
N LEU A 535 7.96 -11.80 -29.34
CA LEU A 535 7.28 -10.51 -29.29
C LEU A 535 6.99 -10.05 -27.87
N TYR A 536 6.54 -10.96 -27.01
CA TYR A 536 6.00 -10.64 -25.68
C TYR A 536 6.91 -11.02 -24.51
N GLY A 537 8.04 -11.71 -24.76
CA GLY A 537 8.91 -12.26 -23.71
C GLY A 537 9.49 -11.24 -22.73
N SER A 538 9.50 -9.95 -23.09
CA SER A 538 9.94 -8.83 -22.24
C SER A 538 8.82 -7.84 -21.86
N LEU A 539 7.56 -8.08 -22.25
CA LEU A 539 6.48 -7.11 -22.06
C LEU A 539 5.98 -7.05 -20.60
N PHE A 540 5.93 -8.21 -19.93
CA PHE A 540 5.58 -8.36 -18.52
C PHE A 540 6.59 -9.31 -17.86
N PRO A 541 7.83 -8.85 -17.57
CA PRO A 541 8.89 -9.68 -17.01
C PRO A 541 8.53 -10.26 -15.63
N ILE A 542 9.03 -11.45 -15.31
CA ILE A 542 8.71 -12.11 -14.03
C ILE A 542 9.57 -11.50 -12.91
N MET A 543 8.93 -10.98 -11.87
CA MET A 543 9.60 -10.48 -10.65
C MET A 543 10.19 -11.67 -9.85
N PRO A 544 11.51 -11.76 -9.61
CA PRO A 544 12.07 -12.87 -8.84
C PRO A 544 11.65 -12.85 -7.36
N PRO A 545 11.71 -13.99 -6.63
CA PRO A 545 11.44 -14.00 -5.20
C PRO A 545 12.51 -13.19 -4.43
N PRO A 546 12.23 -12.70 -3.21
CA PRO A 546 13.09 -11.71 -2.54
C PRO A 546 14.56 -12.13 -2.36
N ASP A 547 14.83 -13.43 -2.17
CA ASP A 547 16.20 -13.96 -2.03
C ASP A 547 17.00 -14.02 -3.35
N GLN A 548 16.36 -13.71 -4.49
CA GLN A 548 16.96 -13.71 -5.83
C GLN A 548 17.07 -12.29 -6.44
N ARG A 549 16.67 -11.22 -5.72
CA ARG A 549 16.67 -9.83 -6.24
C ARG A 549 18.02 -9.09 -6.17
N ALA A 550 19.08 -9.76 -5.73
CA ALA A 550 20.38 -9.12 -5.50
C ALA A 550 20.98 -8.53 -6.79
N GLY A 551 21.02 -7.19 -6.88
CA GLY A 551 21.57 -6.46 -8.04
C GLY A 551 20.55 -6.09 -9.12
N LEU A 552 19.25 -6.30 -8.90
CA LEU A 552 18.18 -5.88 -9.80
C LEU A 552 17.66 -4.47 -9.46
N ASP A 553 17.18 -3.75 -10.47
CA ASP A 553 16.34 -2.57 -10.26
C ASP A 553 14.89 -3.03 -10.05
N VAL A 554 14.51 -3.18 -8.78
CA VAL A 554 13.19 -3.68 -8.37
C VAL A 554 12.09 -2.65 -8.63
N ASP A 555 12.40 -1.35 -8.63
CA ASP A 555 11.44 -0.28 -8.91
C ASP A 555 11.10 -0.20 -10.41
N SER A 556 12.09 -0.33 -11.30
CA SER A 556 11.86 -0.43 -12.76
C SER A 556 11.07 -1.69 -13.07
N LEU A 557 11.48 -2.84 -12.52
CA LEU A 557 10.82 -4.13 -12.75
C LEU A 557 9.38 -4.19 -12.21
N LEU A 558 9.07 -3.45 -11.14
CA LEU A 558 7.69 -3.28 -10.66
C LEU A 558 6.90 -2.31 -11.56
N GLY A 559 7.56 -1.27 -12.09
CA GLY A 559 7.05 -0.37 -13.14
C GLY A 559 6.61 -1.09 -14.41
N GLU A 560 7.43 -2.03 -14.87
CA GLU A 560 7.23 -2.88 -16.06
C GLU A 560 6.20 -4.01 -15.86
N THR A 561 5.66 -4.18 -14.65
CA THR A 561 4.73 -5.27 -14.30
C THR A 561 3.41 -4.75 -13.76
N CYS A 562 3.16 -4.87 -12.45
CA CYS A 562 1.87 -4.50 -11.85
C CYS A 562 1.56 -3.01 -12.04
N TYR A 563 2.59 -2.15 -12.01
CA TYR A 563 2.43 -0.70 -12.13
C TYR A 563 2.28 -0.18 -13.57
N ASN A 564 2.20 -1.06 -14.59
CA ASN A 564 1.68 -0.68 -15.90
C ASN A 564 0.14 -0.47 -15.87
N CYS A 565 -0.59 -1.21 -15.02
CA CYS A 565 -2.05 -1.18 -14.96
C CYS A 565 -2.63 -0.73 -13.61
N HIS A 566 -1.84 -0.75 -12.54
CA HIS A 566 -2.24 -0.29 -11.20
C HIS A 566 -1.46 0.97 -10.78
N PRO A 567 -2.08 1.86 -9.98
CA PRO A 567 -1.41 3.11 -9.57
C PRO A 567 -0.16 2.87 -8.75
N GLY A 568 0.96 3.49 -9.17
CA GLY A 568 2.24 2.86 -8.92
C GLY A 568 3.47 3.60 -9.42
N LYS A 569 3.51 3.98 -10.71
CA LYS A 569 4.67 4.67 -11.28
C LYS A 569 4.84 6.07 -10.70
N ARG A 570 3.77 6.88 -10.64
CA ARG A 570 3.78 8.18 -9.94
C ARG A 570 3.14 8.05 -8.54
N THR A 571 2.05 7.30 -8.39
CA THR A 571 1.23 7.31 -7.15
C THR A 571 1.46 6.15 -6.17
N LYS A 572 2.42 5.26 -6.44
CA LYS A 572 2.96 4.23 -5.51
C LYS A 572 1.93 3.64 -4.54
N CYS A 573 0.95 2.86 -5.01
CA CYS A 573 -0.10 2.27 -4.16
C CYS A 573 0.47 1.58 -2.91
N LEU A 574 1.45 0.68 -3.07
CA LEU A 574 2.18 0.04 -1.98
C LEU A 574 3.28 0.99 -1.46
N ARG A 575 2.96 1.72 -0.37
CA ARG A 575 3.81 2.77 0.22
C ARG A 575 3.95 2.71 1.75
N GLY A 576 3.17 1.84 2.41
CA GLY A 576 3.32 1.56 3.83
C GLY A 576 4.59 0.79 4.19
N ALA A 577 4.69 0.37 5.45
CA ALA A 577 5.86 -0.26 6.06
C ALA A 577 6.39 -1.51 5.35
N MET A 578 5.55 -2.18 4.53
CA MET A 578 5.93 -3.33 3.72
C MET A 578 6.69 -2.90 2.45
N GLY A 579 6.14 -1.96 1.68
CA GLY A 579 6.85 -1.32 0.56
C GLY A 579 8.13 -0.61 1.04
N GLY A 580 8.04 0.07 2.19
CA GLY A 580 9.18 0.66 2.90
C GLY A 580 10.23 -0.34 3.43
N ALA A 581 9.98 -1.64 3.32
CA ALA A 581 10.91 -2.73 3.63
C ALA A 581 11.33 -3.54 2.37
N GLY A 582 10.95 -3.11 1.17
CA GLY A 582 11.30 -3.77 -0.10
C GLY A 582 10.38 -4.92 -0.53
N THR A 583 9.24 -5.10 0.13
CA THR A 583 8.17 -6.01 -0.35
C THR A 583 7.46 -5.39 -1.55
N VAL A 584 7.16 -6.20 -2.58
CA VAL A 584 6.44 -5.78 -3.80
C VAL A 584 5.16 -6.58 -3.99
N CYS A 585 4.27 -6.14 -4.90
CA CYS A 585 2.97 -6.76 -5.15
C CYS A 585 3.04 -8.29 -5.34
N GLN A 586 4.05 -8.78 -6.06
CA GLN A 586 4.21 -10.20 -6.37
C GLN A 586 4.57 -11.07 -5.14
N ASP A 587 5.14 -10.49 -4.07
CA ASP A 587 5.39 -11.20 -2.80
C ASP A 587 4.11 -11.56 -2.06
N CYS A 588 3.05 -10.78 -2.29
CA CYS A 588 1.75 -10.92 -1.66
C CYS A 588 0.76 -11.66 -2.55
N HIS A 589 0.58 -11.24 -3.81
CA HIS A 589 -0.51 -11.74 -4.66
C HIS A 589 -0.07 -12.81 -5.68
N GLY A 590 1.24 -12.94 -5.94
CA GLY A 590 1.80 -13.79 -7.00
C GLY A 590 2.10 -13.04 -8.31
N GLN A 591 2.53 -13.78 -9.33
CA GLN A 591 2.75 -13.26 -10.69
C GLN A 591 1.41 -13.08 -11.45
N MET A 592 1.40 -12.36 -12.58
CA MET A 592 0.17 -12.08 -13.35
C MET A 592 -0.66 -13.34 -13.68
N THR A 593 -0.02 -14.44 -14.07
CA THR A 593 -0.71 -15.73 -14.32
C THR A 593 -1.30 -16.38 -13.07
N GLN A 594 -0.78 -16.05 -11.88
CA GLN A 594 -1.28 -16.52 -10.58
C GLN A 594 -2.40 -15.62 -10.03
N VAL A 595 -2.37 -14.31 -10.33
CA VAL A 595 -3.46 -13.39 -10.01
C VAL A 595 -4.69 -13.64 -10.89
N GLY A 596 -4.47 -14.03 -12.15
CA GLY A 596 -5.54 -14.40 -13.08
C GLY A 596 -6.16 -15.79 -12.89
N ASP A 597 -5.62 -16.62 -11.98
CA ASP A 597 -6.15 -17.97 -11.74
C ASP A 597 -7.22 -18.00 -10.65
N ASP A 598 -8.38 -17.41 -10.98
CA ASP A 598 -9.52 -17.22 -10.08
C ASP A 598 -10.68 -18.22 -10.30
N PHE A 599 -11.67 -18.14 -9.41
CA PHE A 599 -12.87 -18.98 -9.37
C PHE A 599 -13.74 -19.00 -10.65
N THR A 600 -13.57 -18.07 -11.58
CA THR A 600 -14.42 -17.95 -12.79
C THR A 600 -13.95 -18.76 -13.98
N GLU A 601 -12.92 -19.59 -13.81
CA GLU A 601 -12.23 -20.24 -14.93
C GLU A 601 -13.10 -21.02 -15.93
N ASN A 602 -14.24 -21.55 -15.48
CA ASN A 602 -15.16 -22.34 -16.29
C ASN A 602 -16.38 -21.57 -16.81
N PHE A 603 -16.57 -20.27 -16.49
CA PHE A 603 -17.84 -19.55 -16.75
C PHE A 603 -18.26 -19.58 -18.23
N ALA A 604 -17.28 -19.54 -19.15
CA ALA A 604 -17.51 -19.60 -20.60
C ALA A 604 -18.07 -20.93 -21.11
N ASP A 605 -17.81 -22.04 -20.42
CA ASP A 605 -18.33 -23.38 -20.74
C ASP A 605 -19.53 -23.77 -19.86
N VAL A 606 -19.56 -23.26 -18.62
CA VAL A 606 -20.53 -23.59 -17.56
C VAL A 606 -20.81 -22.32 -16.74
N PRO A 607 -21.94 -21.62 -16.95
CA PRO A 607 -22.23 -20.37 -16.25
C PRO A 607 -22.32 -20.48 -14.71
N PHE A 608 -22.21 -19.34 -14.04
CA PHE A 608 -22.49 -19.21 -12.60
C PHE A 608 -23.92 -19.67 -12.26
N PRO A 609 -24.16 -20.39 -11.14
CA PRO A 609 -23.21 -20.80 -10.11
C PRO A 609 -22.41 -22.07 -10.41
N ALA A 610 -22.75 -22.83 -11.45
CA ALA A 610 -22.22 -24.17 -11.68
C ALA A 610 -20.73 -24.19 -12.09
N GLY A 611 -20.23 -23.15 -12.76
CA GLY A 611 -18.81 -23.04 -13.15
C GLY A 611 -17.85 -22.55 -12.06
N ALA A 612 -18.35 -22.11 -10.90
CA ALA A 612 -17.56 -21.44 -9.87
C ALA A 612 -16.63 -22.39 -9.12
N ASN A 613 -15.32 -22.36 -9.43
CA ASN A 613 -14.32 -23.13 -8.71
C ASN A 613 -13.85 -22.40 -7.45
N LEU A 614 -14.64 -22.46 -6.38
CA LEU A 614 -14.34 -21.83 -5.09
C LEU A 614 -13.20 -22.49 -4.29
N ASN A 615 -12.43 -23.41 -4.90
CA ASN A 615 -11.12 -23.82 -4.37
C ASN A 615 -10.02 -22.81 -4.76
N LYS A 616 -10.23 -22.05 -5.85
CA LYS A 616 -9.38 -20.94 -6.28
C LYS A 616 -9.79 -19.63 -5.60
N ARG A 617 -8.92 -18.62 -5.67
CA ARG A 617 -9.21 -17.28 -5.11
C ARG A 617 -10.45 -16.65 -5.74
N VAL A 618 -11.23 -15.96 -4.92
CA VAL A 618 -12.25 -15.00 -5.37
C VAL A 618 -11.62 -13.61 -5.30
N SER A 619 -11.24 -13.04 -6.44
CA SER A 619 -10.49 -11.77 -6.51
C SER A 619 -11.15 -10.64 -5.70
N TRP A 620 -10.35 -9.82 -5.00
CA TRP A 620 -10.77 -8.78 -4.05
C TRP A 620 -11.47 -9.29 -2.77
N ALA A 621 -12.11 -10.45 -2.81
CA ALA A 621 -12.70 -11.13 -1.64
C ALA A 621 -11.77 -12.14 -0.96
N SER A 622 -10.64 -12.50 -1.58
CA SER A 622 -9.68 -13.53 -1.14
C SER A 622 -8.24 -13.00 -1.22
N GLU A 623 -7.86 -12.14 -0.29
CA GLU A 623 -6.56 -11.48 -0.27
C GLU A 623 -5.59 -12.08 0.78
N PRO A 624 -4.27 -11.81 0.68
CA PRO A 624 -3.27 -12.35 1.61
C PRO A 624 -3.47 -11.86 3.04
N LYS A 625 -3.34 -12.77 4.02
CA LYS A 625 -3.58 -12.48 5.43
C LYS A 625 -2.29 -12.09 6.16
N CYS A 626 -2.41 -11.34 7.25
CA CYS A 626 -1.25 -10.91 8.05
C CYS A 626 -0.35 -12.09 8.46
N GLN A 627 -0.94 -13.21 8.90
CA GLN A 627 -0.22 -14.41 9.31
C GLN A 627 0.47 -15.19 8.18
N SER A 628 0.23 -14.86 6.90
CA SER A 628 0.98 -15.42 5.78
C SER A 628 2.46 -15.03 5.82
N CYS A 629 2.78 -13.83 6.35
CA CYS A 629 4.14 -13.38 6.62
C CYS A 629 4.48 -13.25 8.12
N HIS A 630 3.51 -12.85 8.95
CA HIS A 630 3.66 -12.74 10.40
C HIS A 630 3.32 -14.07 11.08
N VAL A 631 4.08 -15.11 10.74
CA VAL A 631 3.78 -16.53 11.05
C VAL A 631 3.76 -16.87 12.55
N GLY A 632 4.33 -16.00 13.39
CA GLY A 632 4.26 -16.13 14.83
C GLY A 632 5.17 -15.18 15.60
N ASP A 633 5.23 -15.38 16.91
CA ASP A 633 6.17 -14.71 17.81
C ASP A 633 7.51 -15.44 17.94
N VAL A 634 8.42 -14.97 18.79
CA VAL A 634 9.78 -15.53 18.94
C VAL A 634 9.78 -17.03 19.24
N LEU A 635 8.88 -17.52 20.11
CA LEU A 635 8.83 -18.93 20.48
C LEU A 635 8.16 -19.77 19.38
N GLN A 636 7.09 -19.23 18.80
CA GLN A 636 6.36 -19.88 17.72
C GLN A 636 7.23 -20.02 16.45
N VAL A 637 7.97 -18.99 16.06
CA VAL A 637 8.92 -19.06 14.94
C VAL A 637 10.06 -20.04 15.22
N ALA A 638 10.58 -20.10 16.46
CA ALA A 638 11.59 -21.09 16.84
C ALA A 638 11.05 -22.54 16.68
N GLN A 639 9.81 -22.80 17.10
CA GLN A 639 9.15 -24.08 16.86
C GLN A 639 9.00 -24.38 15.36
N LEU A 640 8.50 -23.43 14.55
CA LEU A 640 8.28 -23.60 13.11
C LEU A 640 9.59 -23.82 12.32
N ARG A 641 10.72 -23.28 12.80
CA ARG A 641 12.06 -23.63 12.30
C ARG A 641 12.44 -25.06 12.67
N ASN A 642 12.29 -25.43 13.94
CA ASN A 642 12.69 -26.74 14.45
C ASN A 642 11.87 -27.91 13.85
N THR A 643 10.63 -27.65 13.41
CA THR A 643 9.81 -28.61 12.66
C THR A 643 10.05 -28.59 11.14
N GLY A 644 10.92 -27.71 10.64
CA GLY A 644 11.21 -27.56 9.21
C GLY A 644 10.11 -26.89 8.38
N GLN A 645 9.07 -26.35 9.01
CA GLN A 645 7.95 -25.71 8.32
C GLN A 645 8.37 -24.43 7.57
N LEU A 646 9.47 -23.80 7.96
CA LEU A 646 10.06 -22.61 7.33
C LEU A 646 11.29 -22.92 6.45
N ASN A 647 11.44 -24.15 5.95
CA ASN A 647 12.56 -24.54 5.08
C ASN A 647 12.41 -24.09 3.60
N ASP A 648 11.19 -23.71 3.19
CA ASP A 648 10.83 -23.39 1.80
C ASP A 648 10.10 -22.04 1.70
N VAL A 649 10.64 -21.05 2.41
CA VAL A 649 10.16 -19.66 2.46
C VAL A 649 11.35 -18.71 2.56
N VAL A 650 11.17 -17.44 2.19
CA VAL A 650 12.16 -16.40 2.46
C VAL A 650 11.85 -15.75 3.81
N VAL A 651 12.72 -15.95 4.81
CA VAL A 651 12.60 -15.31 6.13
C VAL A 651 13.39 -13.99 6.13
N ASN A 652 12.77 -12.92 6.60
CA ASN A 652 13.38 -11.60 6.66
C ASN A 652 14.56 -11.58 7.64
N ALA A 653 15.74 -11.16 7.18
CA ALA A 653 16.95 -11.13 8.01
C ALA A 653 17.00 -9.90 8.94
N VAL A 654 16.58 -8.73 8.47
CA VAL A 654 16.66 -7.46 9.21
C VAL A 654 15.42 -6.59 9.01
N ASP A 655 15.09 -5.77 10.01
CA ASP A 655 14.05 -4.75 9.86
C ASP A 655 14.51 -3.54 9.02
N SER A 656 13.60 -2.60 8.74
CA SER A 656 13.88 -1.38 7.97
C SER A 656 14.83 -0.39 8.67
N LEU A 657 15.30 -0.69 9.89
CA LEU A 657 16.34 0.05 10.62
C LEU A 657 17.67 -0.73 10.68
N GLY A 658 17.72 -1.95 10.12
CA GLY A 658 18.89 -2.83 10.13
C GLY A 658 19.03 -3.71 11.37
N ASN A 659 18.05 -3.73 12.29
CA ASN A 659 18.06 -4.64 13.43
C ASN A 659 17.78 -6.09 12.97
N PRO A 660 18.35 -7.12 13.62
CA PRO A 660 17.95 -8.52 13.38
C PRO A 660 16.44 -8.73 13.55
N ASP A 661 15.81 -9.30 12.51
CA ASP A 661 14.39 -9.68 12.51
C ASP A 661 14.28 -11.18 12.75
N GLY A 662 14.41 -11.99 11.69
CA GLY A 662 14.35 -13.43 11.76
C GLY A 662 13.00 -14.00 12.20
N LEU A 663 11.91 -13.22 12.23
CA LEU A 663 10.57 -13.66 12.60
C LEU A 663 9.57 -13.60 11.43
N ARG A 664 9.61 -12.51 10.65
CA ARG A 664 8.67 -12.29 9.53
C ARG A 664 9.17 -12.95 8.24
N LEU A 665 8.25 -13.37 7.37
CA LEU A 665 8.58 -13.76 5.99
C LEU A 665 8.55 -12.55 5.06
N GLN A 666 9.26 -12.65 3.94
CA GLN A 666 9.26 -11.64 2.88
C GLN A 666 8.30 -11.97 1.71
N MET A 667 7.66 -13.14 1.73
CA MET A 667 6.66 -13.58 0.76
C MET A 667 5.59 -14.45 1.43
N THR A 668 4.38 -14.43 0.88
CA THR A 668 3.16 -15.03 1.48
C THR A 668 2.91 -16.49 1.10
N TYR A 669 3.72 -17.05 0.20
CA TYR A 669 3.63 -18.42 -0.34
C TYR A 669 5.01 -19.11 -0.27
N ARG A 670 5.13 -20.37 -0.69
CA ARG A 670 6.41 -21.09 -0.67
C ARG A 670 7.33 -20.62 -1.78
N LYS A 671 8.65 -20.80 -1.60
CA LYS A 671 9.58 -20.51 -2.70
C LYS A 671 9.41 -21.50 -3.86
N SER A 672 9.08 -22.76 -3.59
CA SER A 672 8.72 -23.76 -4.61
C SER A 672 7.47 -23.38 -5.43
N ASP A 673 6.48 -22.71 -4.83
CA ASP A 673 5.23 -22.29 -5.50
C ASP A 673 5.42 -21.06 -6.43
N HIS A 674 6.63 -20.49 -6.50
CA HIS A 674 6.95 -19.37 -7.38
C HIS A 674 7.19 -19.83 -8.84
N ILE A 675 6.60 -19.14 -9.83
CA ILE A 675 6.68 -19.51 -11.26
C ILE A 675 8.13 -19.76 -11.74
N MET A 676 9.09 -18.89 -11.40
CA MET A 676 10.52 -19.08 -11.78
C MET A 676 11.16 -20.36 -11.22
N ASN A 677 10.62 -20.93 -10.14
CA ASN A 677 11.11 -22.16 -9.52
C ASN A 677 10.31 -23.39 -9.97
N GLY A 678 9.39 -23.25 -10.94
CA GLY A 678 8.53 -24.32 -11.45
C GLY A 678 7.16 -24.43 -10.78
N GLY A 679 6.73 -23.41 -10.03
CA GLY A 679 5.44 -23.38 -9.34
C GLY A 679 4.21 -23.32 -10.26
N SER A 680 3.03 -23.56 -9.67
CA SER A 680 1.72 -23.57 -10.35
C SER A 680 1.16 -22.16 -10.60
N THR A 681 0.18 -22.03 -11.50
CA THR A 681 -0.69 -20.84 -11.58
C THR A 681 -1.62 -20.76 -10.37
N ASP A 682 -2.16 -21.90 -9.94
CA ASP A 682 -2.96 -22.03 -8.73
C ASP A 682 -2.06 -21.83 -7.48
N LEU A 683 -2.15 -20.64 -6.88
CA LEU A 683 -1.21 -20.17 -5.87
C LEU A 683 -1.75 -20.30 -4.45
N ALA A 684 -1.31 -21.34 -3.75
CA ALA A 684 -1.60 -21.56 -2.34
C ALA A 684 -0.83 -20.58 -1.44
N LEU A 685 -1.56 -19.70 -0.74
CA LEU A 685 -0.99 -18.82 0.29
C LEU A 685 -0.80 -19.57 1.62
N LEU A 686 0.24 -19.20 2.37
CA LEU A 686 0.48 -19.70 3.72
C LEU A 686 -0.56 -19.14 4.69
N ASP A 687 -1.05 -19.97 5.62
CA ASP A 687 -1.90 -19.51 6.74
C ASP A 687 -1.40 -20.13 8.05
N PHE A 688 -1.13 -19.27 9.03
CA PHE A 688 -0.69 -19.63 10.37
C PHE A 688 -1.68 -19.05 11.41
N PRO A 689 -2.93 -19.56 11.50
CA PRO A 689 -4.01 -18.93 12.28
C PRO A 689 -3.74 -18.89 13.80
N ASN A 690 -2.81 -19.73 14.27
CA ASN A 690 -2.31 -19.71 15.64
C ASN A 690 -1.36 -18.54 15.94
N SER A 691 -0.98 -17.71 14.95
CA SER A 691 -0.20 -16.50 15.17
C SER A 691 -0.96 -15.47 16.01
N ARG A 692 -0.25 -14.75 16.89
CA ARG A 692 -0.79 -13.58 17.61
C ARG A 692 -1.03 -12.35 16.71
N PHE A 693 -0.54 -12.41 15.47
CA PHE A 693 -0.69 -11.40 14.42
C PHE A 693 -1.67 -11.84 13.32
N ALA A 694 -2.46 -12.89 13.57
CA ALA A 694 -3.45 -13.38 12.62
C ALA A 694 -4.65 -12.43 12.52
N THR A 695 -5.20 -12.30 11.30
CA THR A 695 -6.48 -11.62 11.06
C THR A 695 -7.62 -12.31 11.81
N THR A 696 -8.68 -11.56 12.15
CA THR A 696 -9.92 -12.15 12.67
C THR A 696 -10.73 -12.75 11.52
N GLU A 697 -10.70 -12.08 10.36
CA GLU A 697 -11.48 -12.41 9.16
C GLU A 697 -10.58 -12.85 7.98
N ALA A 698 -11.20 -13.14 6.83
CA ALA A 698 -10.47 -13.40 5.59
C ALA A 698 -9.81 -12.14 5.00
N LEU A 699 -10.36 -10.94 5.25
CA LEU A 699 -9.81 -9.66 4.79
C LEU A 699 -9.30 -8.79 5.96
N TYR A 700 -8.15 -8.16 5.76
CA TYR A 700 -7.53 -7.24 6.73
C TYR A 700 -8.45 -6.06 7.10
N ARG A 701 -9.02 -5.37 6.10
CA ARG A 701 -9.95 -4.23 6.32
C ARG A 701 -11.21 -4.60 7.11
N LEU A 702 -11.67 -5.85 7.02
CA LEU A 702 -12.82 -6.35 7.76
C LEU A 702 -12.46 -6.86 9.17
N SER A 703 -11.16 -7.00 9.47
CA SER A 703 -10.68 -7.55 10.74
C SER A 703 -10.67 -6.53 11.88
N GLY A 704 -10.75 -7.04 13.12
CA GLY A 704 -10.63 -6.26 14.35
C GLY A 704 -11.54 -6.70 15.51
N ALA A 705 -12.59 -7.47 15.24
CA ALA A 705 -13.54 -7.94 16.25
C ALA A 705 -13.08 -9.21 16.99
N GLY A 706 -13.45 -9.34 18.26
CA GLY A 706 -13.21 -10.54 19.07
C GLY A 706 -11.74 -10.81 19.43
N ASN A 707 -11.45 -12.07 19.76
CA ASN A 707 -10.27 -12.51 20.54
C ASN A 707 -8.87 -12.31 19.92
N LYS A 708 -8.75 -11.68 18.75
CA LYS A 708 -7.45 -11.27 18.15
C LYS A 708 -7.33 -9.76 17.98
N GLY A 709 -8.43 -9.01 18.09
CA GLY A 709 -8.45 -7.56 18.15
C GLY A 709 -8.24 -7.03 19.55
N HIS A 710 -8.66 -5.79 19.79
CA HIS A 710 -8.58 -5.12 21.09
C HIS A 710 -9.78 -4.17 21.26
N GLY A 711 -10.79 -4.58 22.04
CA GLY A 711 -12.03 -3.81 22.21
C GLY A 711 -12.87 -3.66 20.93
N ASP A 712 -12.75 -4.62 20.01
CA ASP A 712 -13.33 -4.61 18.66
C ASP A 712 -12.91 -3.41 17.79
N LEU A 713 -11.73 -2.87 18.06
CA LEU A 713 -11.08 -1.89 17.19
C LEU A 713 -10.66 -2.53 15.86
N SER A 714 -11.02 -1.87 14.75
CA SER A 714 -10.52 -2.22 13.42
C SER A 714 -9.00 -2.31 13.40
N CYS A 715 -8.44 -3.32 12.72
CA CYS A 715 -7.00 -3.40 12.49
C CYS A 715 -6.47 -2.11 11.83
N GLU A 716 -7.24 -1.51 10.93
CA GLU A 716 -6.88 -0.28 10.21
C GLU A 716 -6.83 0.96 11.12
N ASN A 717 -7.62 0.98 12.19
CA ASN A 717 -7.61 2.07 13.17
C ASN A 717 -6.33 2.08 14.03
N CYS A 718 -5.63 0.94 14.12
CA CYS A 718 -4.32 0.84 14.76
C CYS A 718 -3.16 0.86 13.76
N HIS A 719 -3.33 0.31 12.56
CA HIS A 719 -2.22 0.08 11.62
C HIS A 719 -2.26 0.94 10.34
N GLY A 720 -3.36 1.64 10.05
CA GLY A 720 -3.59 2.31 8.77
C GLY A 720 -4.15 1.37 7.71
N SER A 721 -4.55 1.94 6.57
CA SER A 721 -5.24 1.25 5.47
C SER A 721 -4.41 0.14 4.81
N THR A 722 -5.09 -0.80 4.14
CA THR A 722 -4.49 -1.78 3.21
C THR A 722 -3.46 -1.10 2.27
N HIS A 723 -2.32 -1.72 1.96
CA HIS A 723 -1.18 -1.16 1.18
C HIS A 723 -0.46 0.08 1.78
N ALA A 724 -1.10 0.84 2.67
CA ALA A 724 -0.60 2.07 3.28
C ALA A 724 -0.22 1.93 4.78
N ILE A 725 -0.25 0.71 5.32
CA ILE A 725 0.03 0.37 6.73
C ILE A 725 1.25 1.14 7.28
N TRP A 726 1.09 1.81 8.41
CA TRP A 726 2.04 2.77 8.95
C TRP A 726 3.34 2.14 9.47
N PRO A 727 4.49 2.86 9.40
CA PRO A 727 4.65 4.18 8.77
C PRO A 727 4.83 4.09 7.25
N ASN A 728 4.45 5.15 6.54
CA ASN A 728 5.06 5.45 5.25
C ASN A 728 6.49 5.98 5.50
N ASN A 729 7.49 5.52 4.74
CA ASN A 729 8.89 5.91 4.93
C ASN A 729 9.15 7.41 4.71
N ASN A 730 8.34 8.11 3.89
CA ASN A 730 8.42 9.56 3.76
C ASN A 730 7.77 10.22 5.00
N PRO A 731 8.52 10.95 5.85
CA PRO A 731 7.98 11.57 7.06
C PRO A 731 6.93 12.66 6.75
N PHE A 732 6.90 13.17 5.53
CA PHE A 732 5.94 14.18 5.08
C PHE A 732 4.70 13.59 4.38
N SER A 733 4.58 12.26 4.21
CA SER A 733 3.38 11.67 3.58
C SER A 733 2.12 11.94 4.41
N ASN A 734 1.03 12.28 3.73
CA ASN A 734 -0.29 12.44 4.32
C ASN A 734 -0.78 11.15 5.02
N ASP A 735 -0.31 9.97 4.59
CA ASP A 735 -0.63 8.68 5.26
C ASP A 735 -0.26 8.71 6.75
N ASN A 736 0.89 9.32 7.09
CA ASN A 736 1.40 9.36 8.46
C ASN A 736 0.62 10.33 9.37
N LYS A 737 -0.23 11.20 8.81
CA LYS A 737 -0.91 12.29 9.53
C LYS A 737 -1.74 11.79 10.70
N ALA A 738 -2.56 10.76 10.50
CA ALA A 738 -3.42 10.21 11.54
C ALA A 738 -2.61 9.66 12.74
N ALA A 739 -1.54 8.91 12.49
CA ALA A 739 -0.65 8.41 13.53
C ALA A 739 0.09 9.56 14.27
N MET A 740 0.53 10.58 13.52
CA MET A 740 1.14 11.79 14.10
C MET A 740 0.17 12.56 15.00
N ASP A 741 -1.11 12.69 14.63
CA ASP A 741 -2.13 13.36 15.44
C ASP A 741 -2.48 12.59 16.72
N LEU A 742 -2.57 11.25 16.64
CA LEU A 742 -3.04 10.39 17.72
C LEU A 742 -2.00 10.15 18.83
N GLN A 743 -0.74 9.90 18.43
CA GLN A 743 0.35 9.52 19.35
C GLN A 743 1.64 10.35 19.20
N GLY A 744 1.64 11.38 18.34
CA GLY A 744 2.80 12.24 18.12
C GLY A 744 3.94 11.60 17.32
N HIS A 745 3.78 10.38 16.80
CA HIS A 745 4.77 9.74 15.93
C HIS A 745 4.14 8.83 14.86
N ALA A 746 4.77 8.79 13.69
CA ALA A 746 4.42 7.85 12.63
C ALA A 746 4.72 6.39 13.02
N GLY A 747 3.85 5.49 12.57
CA GLY A 747 3.85 4.05 12.88
C GLY A 747 2.47 3.59 13.41
N PRO A 748 2.28 2.28 13.66
CA PRO A 748 1.05 1.78 14.24
C PRO A 748 0.78 2.40 15.62
N ILE A 749 -0.48 2.55 16.00
CA ILE A 749 -0.91 3.07 17.31
C ILE A 749 -0.47 2.09 18.39
N ILE A 750 0.52 2.54 19.17
CA ILE A 750 1.20 1.76 20.21
C ILE A 750 1.22 2.50 21.53
N GLU A 751 1.13 3.84 21.54
CA GLU A 751 0.96 4.60 22.77
C GLU A 751 -0.45 4.39 23.33
N CYS A 752 -0.54 3.55 24.37
CA CYS A 752 -1.79 3.21 25.04
C CYS A 752 -2.57 4.46 25.50
N SER A 753 -1.86 5.56 25.81
CA SER A 753 -2.41 6.86 26.20
C SER A 753 -3.33 7.53 25.16
N THR A 754 -3.31 7.06 23.91
CA THR A 754 -4.30 7.42 22.87
C THR A 754 -5.72 7.16 23.37
N CYS A 755 -5.95 6.00 24.01
CA CYS A 755 -7.27 5.58 24.50
C CYS A 755 -7.36 5.49 26.04
N HIS A 756 -6.28 5.04 26.70
CA HIS A 756 -6.24 4.78 28.14
C HIS A 756 -5.71 5.99 28.93
N THR A 757 -6.50 6.53 29.86
CA THR A 757 -6.17 7.75 30.63
C THR A 757 -5.73 7.48 32.08
N GLN A 758 -5.60 6.21 32.48
CA GLN A 758 -5.26 5.79 33.85
C GLN A 758 -4.22 4.66 33.84
N ASP A 759 -3.65 4.33 35.00
CA ASP A 759 -2.75 3.18 35.12
C ASP A 759 -3.52 1.87 34.84
N MET A 760 -3.02 1.12 33.86
CA MET A 760 -3.50 -0.22 33.52
C MET A 760 -2.91 -1.29 34.44
N GLY A 761 -1.83 -0.97 35.17
CA GLY A 761 -1.16 -1.88 36.09
C GLY A 761 -0.22 -2.87 35.39
N ILE A 762 -0.17 -4.10 35.89
CA ILE A 762 0.64 -5.18 35.34
C ILE A 762 -0.30 -6.16 34.64
N THR A 763 -0.27 -6.16 33.31
CA THR A 763 -1.20 -6.87 32.44
C THR A 763 -0.52 -7.14 31.08
N LEU A 764 -1.01 -8.16 30.36
CA LEU A 764 -0.69 -8.46 28.97
C LEU A 764 -1.92 -8.36 28.05
N ASP A 765 -3.01 -7.75 28.52
CA ASP A 765 -4.32 -7.72 27.84
C ASP A 765 -4.40 -6.67 26.71
N GLY A 766 -3.27 -6.07 26.34
CA GLY A 766 -3.13 -5.19 25.18
C GLY A 766 -3.12 -5.94 23.84
N PRO A 767 -3.15 -5.20 22.71
CA PRO A 767 -3.13 -5.80 21.37
C PRO A 767 -1.94 -6.77 21.20
N HIS A 768 -2.17 -7.91 20.55
CA HIS A 768 -1.20 -8.99 20.37
C HIS A 768 -0.57 -9.56 21.67
N GLY A 769 -1.20 -9.36 22.83
CA GLY A 769 -0.66 -9.78 24.12
C GLY A 769 0.41 -8.83 24.69
N MET A 770 0.35 -7.55 24.34
CA MET A 770 1.32 -6.54 24.78
C MET A 770 0.99 -5.98 26.18
N HIS A 771 2.05 -5.64 26.91
CA HIS A 771 1.95 -4.86 28.15
C HIS A 771 1.88 -3.34 27.88
N PRO A 772 1.47 -2.52 28.87
CA PRO A 772 1.55 -1.07 28.79
C PRO A 772 2.98 -0.58 28.49
N VAL A 773 3.15 0.16 27.39
CA VAL A 773 4.45 0.70 26.94
C VAL A 773 4.74 2.09 27.50
N GLY A 774 6.01 2.49 27.51
CA GLY A 774 6.45 3.79 28.04
C GLY A 774 6.69 3.77 29.55
N ASN A 775 6.81 4.95 30.17
CA ASN A 775 7.17 5.08 31.59
C ASN A 775 5.96 4.87 32.52
N THR A 776 5.33 3.70 32.38
CA THR A 776 4.14 3.22 33.10
C THR A 776 4.54 2.55 34.41
N ARG A 777 3.56 2.05 35.18
CA ARG A 777 3.85 1.15 36.31
C ARG A 777 4.66 -0.06 35.87
N PHE A 778 4.37 -0.63 34.69
CA PHE A 778 5.08 -1.79 34.16
C PHE A 778 6.59 -1.56 34.02
N ALA A 779 7.02 -0.37 33.57
CA ALA A 779 8.46 -0.04 33.49
C ALA A 779 9.12 0.11 34.87
N ARG A 780 8.39 0.61 35.86
CA ARG A 780 8.89 0.90 37.22
C ARG A 780 9.09 -0.34 38.10
N GLY A 781 8.21 -1.34 37.99
CA GLY A 781 8.24 -2.56 38.80
C GLY A 781 6.88 -3.24 38.92
N GLY A 782 6.87 -4.42 39.54
CA GLY A 782 5.75 -5.36 39.58
C GLY A 782 5.64 -6.28 38.35
N HIS A 783 6.51 -6.13 37.33
CA HIS A 783 6.56 -7.05 36.19
C HIS A 783 7.46 -8.27 36.45
N GLU A 784 8.32 -8.18 37.48
CA GLU A 784 9.15 -9.26 37.98
C GLU A 784 8.31 -10.45 38.50
N ASP A 785 7.23 -10.20 39.25
CA ASP A 785 6.28 -11.25 39.69
C ASP A 785 5.72 -12.04 38.50
N LEU A 786 5.35 -11.34 37.42
CA LEU A 786 4.84 -11.93 36.18
C LEU A 786 5.93 -12.76 35.48
N ALA A 787 7.16 -12.25 35.42
CA ALA A 787 8.30 -12.94 34.81
C ALA A 787 8.77 -14.17 35.61
N GLU A 788 8.66 -14.16 36.95
CA GLU A 788 8.97 -15.33 37.78
C GLU A 788 7.96 -16.47 37.57
N HIS A 789 6.67 -16.15 37.46
CA HIS A 789 5.62 -17.15 37.25
C HIS A 789 5.48 -17.59 35.77
N ASN A 790 5.80 -16.72 34.80
CA ASN A 790 5.65 -17.00 33.37
C ASN A 790 6.74 -16.31 32.52
N LYS A 791 7.98 -16.85 32.59
CA LYS A 791 9.11 -16.41 31.74
C LYS A 791 8.81 -16.40 30.24
N ASP A 792 7.98 -17.34 29.77
CA ASP A 792 7.73 -17.51 28.33
C ASP A 792 6.88 -16.38 27.76
N SER A 793 5.96 -15.80 28.53
CA SER A 793 5.23 -14.59 28.12
C SER A 793 6.18 -13.45 27.71
N CYS A 794 7.23 -13.19 28.49
CA CYS A 794 8.27 -12.22 28.16
C CYS A 794 9.08 -12.64 26.92
N ARG A 795 9.50 -13.91 26.85
CA ARG A 795 10.34 -14.44 25.76
C ARG A 795 9.69 -14.33 24.39
N THR A 796 8.37 -14.42 24.30
CA THR A 796 7.65 -14.30 23.00
C THR A 796 7.92 -12.97 22.27
N CYS A 797 8.21 -11.89 22.99
CA CYS A 797 8.56 -10.58 22.39
C CYS A 797 10.01 -10.16 22.64
N HIS A 798 10.61 -10.52 23.79
CA HIS A 798 11.93 -10.04 24.22
C HIS A 798 13.09 -11.04 23.95
N GLY A 799 12.93 -11.94 22.98
CA GLY A 799 13.97 -12.93 22.65
C GLY A 799 13.93 -14.17 23.55
N GLN A 800 14.42 -15.32 23.05
CA GLN A 800 14.31 -16.62 23.73
C GLN A 800 15.02 -16.63 25.10
N ASN A 801 16.04 -15.79 25.26
CA ASN A 801 16.87 -15.66 26.45
C ASN A 801 16.88 -14.22 26.98
N GLY A 802 15.89 -13.38 26.65
CA GLY A 802 15.83 -11.98 27.08
C GLY A 802 16.75 -10.99 26.33
N GLU A 803 17.29 -11.38 25.17
CA GLU A 803 18.18 -10.59 24.32
C GLU A 803 17.50 -9.44 23.54
N GLY A 804 16.18 -9.34 23.59
CA GLY A 804 15.36 -8.46 22.73
C GLY A 804 15.02 -9.10 21.39
N SER A 805 14.01 -8.56 20.69
CA SER A 805 13.74 -8.89 19.28
C SER A 805 13.10 -7.70 18.56
N VAL A 806 12.88 -7.82 17.26
CA VAL A 806 12.11 -6.85 16.45
C VAL A 806 10.72 -6.52 17.02
N LEU A 807 10.13 -7.41 17.86
CA LEU A 807 8.86 -7.20 18.55
C LEU A 807 8.98 -6.37 19.83
N SER A 808 10.16 -6.30 20.45
CA SER A 808 10.43 -5.49 21.65
C SER A 808 11.09 -4.14 21.32
N ARG A 809 10.96 -3.68 20.07
CA ARG A 809 11.58 -2.46 19.54
C ARG A 809 10.80 -1.21 19.94
N VAL A 810 11.48 -0.18 20.45
CA VAL A 810 10.84 1.08 20.87
C VAL A 810 10.43 1.93 19.65
N ALA A 811 9.17 2.34 19.58
CA ALA A 811 8.60 3.07 18.43
C ALA A 811 8.94 4.59 18.36
N ALA A 812 9.46 5.17 19.44
CA ALA A 812 9.81 6.58 19.62
C ALA A 812 10.98 6.73 20.62
N ASP A 813 11.61 7.90 20.71
CA ASP A 813 12.55 8.20 21.79
C ASP A 813 11.82 8.16 23.15
N ARG A 814 12.35 7.43 24.14
CA ARG A 814 11.76 7.31 25.47
C ARG A 814 12.81 7.46 26.58
N VAL A 815 12.35 7.94 27.73
CA VAL A 815 13.05 7.80 29.01
C VAL A 815 12.18 6.95 29.92
N LEU A 816 12.74 5.87 30.45
CA LEU A 816 12.06 4.92 31.34
C LEU A 816 12.73 4.95 32.71
N ASP A 817 11.94 4.87 33.77
CA ASP A 817 12.45 4.67 35.12
C ASP A 817 13.01 3.24 35.25
N LYS A 818 14.12 3.10 35.98
CA LYS A 818 14.91 1.84 36.11
C LYS A 818 14.83 1.23 37.53
N ASP A 819 14.12 1.89 38.44
CA ASP A 819 13.69 1.34 39.72
C ASP A 819 12.34 1.95 40.13
N GLU A 820 11.62 1.26 41.03
CA GLU A 820 10.27 1.62 41.50
C GLU A 820 10.19 3.02 42.14
N TYR A 821 11.34 3.57 42.53
CA TYR A 821 11.50 4.89 43.17
C TYR A 821 11.81 6.02 42.18
N GLY A 822 12.04 5.71 40.89
CA GLY A 822 12.44 6.71 39.88
C GLY A 822 13.82 7.32 40.10
N ASN A 823 14.69 6.71 40.92
CA ASN A 823 16.02 7.25 41.26
C ASN A 823 17.04 7.06 40.13
N LYS A 824 16.73 6.21 39.14
CA LYS A 824 17.54 5.96 37.95
C LYS A 824 16.64 5.90 36.74
N THR A 825 17.15 6.37 35.60
CA THR A 825 16.47 6.29 34.31
C THR A 825 17.35 5.65 33.27
N ILE A 826 16.74 5.05 32.25
CA ILE A 826 17.40 4.71 30.98
C ILE A 826 16.75 5.50 29.84
N SER A 827 17.57 6.02 28.94
CA SER A 827 17.12 6.61 27.68
C SER A 827 17.26 5.60 26.56
N LEU A 828 16.22 5.42 25.76
CA LEU A 828 16.18 4.57 24.58
C LEU A 828 15.78 5.42 23.37
N ALA A 829 16.47 5.23 22.24
CA ALA A 829 16.14 5.86 20.98
C ALA A 829 15.01 5.10 20.26
N LYS A 830 14.32 5.77 19.34
CA LYS A 830 13.47 5.08 18.36
C LYS A 830 14.30 4.03 17.61
N GLY A 831 13.88 2.77 17.67
CA GLY A 831 14.57 1.64 17.03
C GLY A 831 15.41 0.77 17.96
N ASP A 832 15.67 1.18 19.21
CA ASP A 832 16.36 0.34 20.20
C ASP A 832 15.49 -0.89 20.58
N LEU A 833 16.12 -2.03 20.88
CA LEU A 833 15.43 -3.23 21.34
C LEU A 833 15.43 -3.29 22.88
N VAL A 834 14.25 -3.45 23.49
CA VAL A 834 14.13 -3.64 24.95
C VAL A 834 14.59 -5.04 25.35
N THR A 835 15.74 -5.13 26.02
CA THR A 835 16.34 -6.38 26.53
C THR A 835 16.36 -6.39 28.06
N CYS A 836 16.43 -7.58 28.68
CA CYS A 836 16.47 -7.67 30.14
C CYS A 836 17.71 -6.99 30.76
N THR A 837 18.84 -6.98 30.05
CA THR A 837 20.11 -6.44 30.56
C THR A 837 20.19 -4.90 30.56
N LEU A 838 19.20 -4.22 29.97
CA LEU A 838 19.08 -2.77 30.03
C LEU A 838 18.85 -2.29 31.48
N CYS A 839 17.99 -2.99 32.22
CA CYS A 839 17.63 -2.64 33.59
C CYS A 839 18.36 -3.52 34.62
N HIS A 840 18.28 -4.84 34.49
CA HIS A 840 18.64 -5.76 35.58
C HIS A 840 19.53 -6.92 35.11
N GLU A 841 19.88 -7.85 36.01
CA GLU A 841 20.44 -9.13 35.60
C GLU A 841 19.40 -9.94 34.81
N ASN A 842 19.84 -10.58 33.73
CA ASN A 842 18.96 -11.36 32.88
C ASN A 842 18.56 -12.70 33.55
N LYS A 843 17.32 -12.78 34.02
CA LYS A 843 16.73 -13.99 34.64
C LYS A 843 15.93 -14.87 33.65
N LEU A 844 15.90 -14.55 32.34
CA LEU A 844 15.25 -15.37 31.30
C LEU A 844 16.16 -16.46 30.71
N ARG A 845 17.41 -16.54 31.17
CA ARG A 845 18.30 -17.69 31.01
C ARG A 845 17.97 -18.81 32.01
#